data_AF-A0A2E6N2J7-F1
#
_entry.id   AF-A0A2E6N2J7-F1
#
_cell.length_a   1.000
_cell.length_b   1.000
_cell.length_c   1.000
_cell.angle_alpha   90.00
_cell.angle_beta   90.00
_cell.angle_gamma   90.00
#
_symmetry.space_group_name_H-M   'P 1'
#
loop_
_entity.id
_entity.type
_entity.pdbx_description
1 polymer ?
#
loop_
_entity_poly.entity_id
_entity_poly.type
_entity_poly.pdbx_seq_one_letter_code
_entity_poly.pdbx_strand_id
1 'polypeptide(L)'
;MALMVSVSGIRGIFGSDLNPENLSRFAAAYGSWLEGGTVVVGRDSRISGKLCEDILVATLRSLGCAVIRVGIVPTPTVAMGVLKHKAQGGIIISASHNPEEWNALKLLNSKSEFLDAEQGRVVMELADKGEFSYVDAFHLGEDIDDNTLLDYHIETILALPFIHADQISSKRFKVAVDAVNGAGSYAVPKLLERLGVTVSAIHCTPNGHFPHNPEPLGEYLSEICELVKTEQADLGVVTDPDADRLALVDDRGRLFGEEYTQATAFDFILSKNPGPCATNLSSSRICDKVAAKYGQKCHRSAVGEINVIKKMQEVGAVIGGEGNGGVILPDLHYGRDALVGIAITLQLLAERDLSSSEYRNSWPTFHMSKNKIQLNDLGAQATQVLDMIEDHYASLSPDTTDGVKVNFEEGWVHLRPSNTEPIVRIYAEGPSLEAANAFAKRIKDQIASNLGFILLVLWAFVGLSCTLKDNEAGSSVYSSEKSNQLSTSNSASYKATPDTSFSKTVQQEDWVYTEQDVAIFDELMMQFSPSKDETIAKLITKIGRFFEGQRYVAHALEVTDQEKLIINLRDLDCTTYAEHLLALSRTLKSENQSFEDYAKELEAIRYRDGKRGAYTSRLHYFSEWIYDNAENGMVQTPTDQFGTPYPNQLGYMSQNPNAYKHLANKPDYVRQIQQIEQELSNKSYSYVPKKLYNNMEAQLKEGDIVGFTTDISGLDVSHVGIVVVVEGKFHLMHASQSNQKVEVSKEPLSYFLRPASKHTGIMIARPTEV
;
A
#
# COMPACT_ATOMS: atom_id res chain seq x y z
N MET A 1 0.47 13.28 14.09
CA MET A 1 1.14 13.94 12.94
C MET A 1 0.74 15.42 13.04
N ALA A 2 0.70 16.21 11.96
CA ALA A 2 -0.07 17.45 11.98
C ALA A 2 -1.49 17.17 11.48
N LEU A 3 -2.48 17.96 11.92
CA LEU A 3 -3.83 17.94 11.34
C LEU A 3 -3.72 18.17 9.83
N MET A 4 -4.22 17.23 9.04
CA MET A 4 -4.17 17.33 7.58
C MET A 4 -5.39 18.10 7.09
N VAL A 5 -5.16 19.22 6.44
CA VAL A 5 -6.24 20.02 5.86
C VAL A 5 -6.08 20.11 4.35
N SER A 6 -7.15 19.76 3.63
CA SER A 6 -7.15 19.61 2.17
C SER A 6 -8.56 19.76 1.62
N VAL A 7 -8.69 19.81 0.28
CA VAL A 7 -9.99 19.69 -0.41
C VAL A 7 -10.75 18.40 -0.06
N SER A 8 -10.04 17.35 0.36
CA SER A 8 -10.62 16.09 0.84
C SER A 8 -11.03 16.12 2.33
N GLY A 9 -11.16 17.32 2.92
CA GLY A 9 -11.56 17.54 4.30
C GLY A 9 -10.41 17.78 5.29
N ILE A 10 -10.81 18.11 6.52
CA ILE A 10 -9.97 18.37 7.69
C ILE A 10 -9.88 17.09 8.52
N ARG A 11 -8.76 16.37 8.49
CA ARG A 11 -8.62 15.01 9.04
C ARG A 11 -7.44 14.84 9.98
N GLY A 12 -7.59 13.94 10.95
CA GLY A 12 -6.50 13.57 11.86
C GLY A 12 -6.91 12.47 12.85
N ILE A 13 -5.94 11.98 13.62
CA ILE A 13 -6.18 11.08 14.75
C ILE A 13 -6.94 11.84 15.84
N PHE A 14 -8.06 11.28 16.31
CA PHE A 14 -8.87 11.90 17.35
C PHE A 14 -8.14 11.87 18.70
N GLY A 15 -8.09 13.00 19.39
CA GLY A 15 -7.39 13.15 20.67
C GLY A 15 -5.92 13.60 20.55
N SER A 16 -5.35 13.64 19.34
CA SER A 16 -4.08 14.33 19.08
C SER A 16 -4.25 15.44 18.04
N ASP A 17 -4.49 15.05 16.79
CA ASP A 17 -4.42 15.93 15.63
C ASP A 17 -5.79 16.62 15.44
N LEU A 18 -6.87 15.83 15.56
CA LEU A 18 -8.26 16.30 15.62
C LEU A 18 -8.73 16.27 17.08
N ASN A 19 -9.22 17.40 17.59
CA ASN A 19 -9.58 17.59 19.00
C ASN A 19 -10.77 18.57 19.13
N PRO A 20 -11.42 18.71 20.31
CA PRO A 20 -12.59 19.56 20.49
C PRO A 20 -12.38 21.04 20.12
N GLU A 21 -11.19 21.59 20.35
CA GLU A 21 -10.85 22.98 20.02
C GLU A 21 -10.84 23.18 18.50
N ASN A 22 -10.10 22.34 17.76
CA ASN A 22 -10.07 22.38 16.31
C ASN A 22 -11.44 22.07 15.69
N LEU A 23 -12.18 21.09 16.20
CA LEU A 23 -13.55 20.79 15.75
C LEU A 23 -14.46 22.00 15.85
N SER A 24 -14.46 22.68 17.00
CA SER A 24 -15.23 23.91 17.21
C SER A 24 -14.75 25.03 16.27
N ARG A 25 -13.43 25.25 16.16
CA ARG A 25 -12.85 26.29 15.31
C ARG A 25 -13.21 26.14 13.83
N PHE A 26 -13.15 24.92 13.29
CA PHE A 26 -13.53 24.67 11.89
C PHE A 26 -15.04 24.67 11.67
N ALA A 27 -15.85 24.19 12.62
CA ALA A 27 -17.30 24.35 12.57
C ALA A 27 -17.72 25.81 12.56
N ALA A 28 -17.09 26.63 13.40
CA ALA A 28 -17.38 28.06 13.51
C ALA A 28 -16.98 28.81 12.22
N ALA A 29 -15.82 28.49 11.66
CA ALA A 29 -15.38 29.05 10.38
C ALA A 29 -16.33 28.68 9.23
N TYR A 30 -16.77 27.44 9.16
CA TYR A 30 -17.71 26.96 8.15
C TYR A 30 -19.12 27.57 8.31
N GLY A 31 -19.68 27.60 9.52
CA GLY A 31 -20.97 28.25 9.79
C GLY A 31 -20.95 29.76 9.51
N SER A 32 -19.80 30.41 9.77
CA SER A 32 -19.59 31.83 9.42
C SER A 32 -19.50 32.04 7.90
N TRP A 33 -18.86 31.13 7.17
CA TRP A 33 -18.78 31.16 5.70
C TRP A 33 -20.15 30.96 5.02
N LEU A 34 -21.03 30.17 5.63
CA LEU A 34 -22.42 30.00 5.17
C LEU A 34 -23.33 31.20 5.46
N GLU A 35 -22.87 32.18 6.26
CA GLU A 35 -23.67 33.29 6.78
C GLU A 35 -24.94 32.82 7.54
N GLY A 36 -24.85 31.65 8.20
CA GLY A 36 -25.96 31.00 8.91
C GLY A 36 -26.72 29.98 8.04
N GLY A 37 -28.03 29.89 8.25
CA GLY A 37 -28.92 28.99 7.50
C GLY A 37 -28.97 27.55 8.04
N THR A 38 -29.39 26.61 7.18
CA THR A 38 -29.55 25.19 7.51
C THR A 38 -28.30 24.40 7.13
N VAL A 39 -27.82 23.54 8.04
CA VAL A 39 -26.68 22.64 7.82
C VAL A 39 -27.08 21.20 8.13
N VAL A 40 -26.87 20.28 7.19
CA VAL A 40 -27.09 18.83 7.42
C VAL A 40 -25.83 18.20 8.00
N VAL A 41 -25.94 17.51 9.14
CA VAL A 41 -24.80 16.88 9.82
C VAL A 41 -25.06 15.38 9.98
N GLY A 42 -24.20 14.58 9.36
CA GLY A 42 -24.21 13.12 9.43
C GLY A 42 -22.82 12.54 9.65
N ARG A 43 -22.74 11.28 10.02
CA ARG A 43 -21.48 10.62 10.39
C ARG A 43 -21.40 9.17 9.96
N ASP A 44 -20.19 8.65 9.89
CA ASP A 44 -19.97 7.20 9.85
C ASP A 44 -20.10 6.56 11.25
N SER A 45 -19.77 5.28 11.34
CA SER A 45 -19.87 4.49 12.57
C SER A 45 -18.74 4.73 13.57
N ARG A 46 -17.70 5.52 13.26
CA ARG A 46 -16.50 5.69 14.10
C ARG A 46 -16.84 6.05 15.55
N ILE A 47 -16.07 5.48 16.47
CA ILE A 47 -16.25 5.61 17.93
C ILE A 47 -16.28 7.09 18.36
N SER A 48 -15.42 7.93 17.78
CA SER A 48 -15.36 9.37 18.06
C SER A 48 -16.52 10.18 17.44
N GLY A 49 -17.25 9.60 16.49
CA GLY A 49 -18.21 10.32 15.63
C GLY A 49 -19.34 11.01 16.38
N LYS A 50 -19.90 10.40 17.43
CA LYS A 50 -20.99 11.02 18.21
C LYS A 50 -20.50 12.23 19.02
N LEU A 51 -19.32 12.14 19.63
CA LEU A 51 -18.73 13.28 20.35
C LEU A 51 -18.37 14.42 19.38
N CYS A 52 -17.85 14.11 18.20
CA CYS A 52 -17.66 15.10 17.13
C CYS A 52 -18.99 15.78 16.76
N GLU A 53 -20.04 15.01 16.47
CA GLU A 53 -21.37 15.51 16.10
C GLU A 53 -21.91 16.51 17.14
N ASP A 54 -21.84 16.18 18.43
CA ASP A 54 -22.33 17.05 19.50
C ASP A 54 -21.55 18.38 19.60
N ILE A 55 -20.22 18.36 19.40
CA ILE A 55 -19.38 19.57 19.37
C ILE A 55 -19.73 20.44 18.15
N LEU A 56 -19.85 19.85 16.97
CA LEU A 56 -20.17 20.57 15.73
C LEU A 56 -21.56 21.21 15.81
N VAL A 57 -22.57 20.46 16.25
CA VAL A 57 -23.95 20.95 16.36
C VAL A 57 -24.04 22.10 17.36
N ALA A 58 -23.43 21.97 18.55
CA ALA A 58 -23.40 23.05 19.53
C ALA A 58 -22.75 24.32 18.97
N THR A 59 -21.67 24.18 18.19
CA THR A 59 -20.93 25.32 17.61
C THR A 59 -21.65 25.97 16.43
N LEU A 60 -22.27 25.19 15.54
CA LEU A 60 -23.07 25.73 14.43
C LEU A 60 -24.29 26.50 14.96
N ARG A 61 -24.95 25.96 15.98
CA ARG A 61 -26.11 26.62 16.61
C ARG A 61 -25.75 27.91 17.33
N SER A 62 -24.54 28.06 17.89
CA SER A 62 -24.07 29.33 18.47
C SER A 62 -23.73 30.40 17.41
N LEU A 63 -23.74 30.05 16.12
CA LEU A 63 -23.72 30.99 14.99
C LEU A 63 -25.11 31.18 14.36
N GLY A 64 -26.18 30.69 14.99
CA GLY A 64 -27.54 30.79 14.46
C GLY A 64 -27.86 29.81 13.33
N CYS A 65 -26.99 28.84 13.03
CA CYS A 65 -27.28 27.82 12.03
C CYS A 65 -28.31 26.81 12.57
N ALA A 66 -29.39 26.55 11.85
CA ALA A 66 -30.27 25.42 12.10
C ALA A 66 -29.56 24.12 11.67
N VAL A 67 -29.50 23.13 12.54
CA VAL A 67 -28.76 21.89 12.27
C VAL A 67 -29.71 20.71 12.14
N ILE A 68 -29.62 19.98 11.03
CA ILE A 68 -30.35 18.75 10.78
C ILE A 68 -29.41 17.56 11.01
N ARG A 69 -29.55 16.86 12.13
CA ARG A 69 -28.85 15.62 12.44
C ARG A 69 -29.48 14.45 11.69
N VAL A 70 -28.65 13.63 11.07
CA VAL A 70 -29.09 12.44 10.32
C VAL A 70 -28.45 11.14 10.82
N GLY A 71 -27.63 11.23 11.88
CA GLY A 71 -27.06 10.08 12.57
C GLY A 71 -26.02 9.30 11.74
N ILE A 72 -25.97 7.98 11.92
CA ILE A 72 -25.09 7.09 11.14
C ILE A 72 -25.73 6.85 9.78
N VAL A 73 -25.21 7.50 8.74
CA VAL A 73 -25.64 7.35 7.35
C VAL A 73 -24.45 7.47 6.40
N PRO A 74 -24.52 6.87 5.19
CA PRO A 74 -23.51 7.06 4.16
C PRO A 74 -23.25 8.55 3.84
N THR A 75 -22.02 8.87 3.45
CA THR A 75 -21.63 10.15 2.82
C THR A 75 -22.63 10.63 1.77
N PRO A 76 -23.01 9.82 0.75
CA PRO A 76 -24.01 10.23 -0.25
C PRO A 76 -25.41 10.50 0.34
N THR A 77 -25.77 9.90 1.48
CA THR A 77 -27.05 10.19 2.14
C THR A 77 -27.06 11.60 2.74
N VAL A 78 -25.94 12.08 3.31
CA VAL A 78 -25.83 13.47 3.78
C VAL A 78 -25.92 14.45 2.61
N ALA A 79 -25.27 14.12 1.47
CA ALA A 79 -25.37 14.87 0.23
C ALA A 79 -26.83 15.01 -0.25
N MET A 80 -27.57 13.89 -0.35
CA MET A 80 -29.01 13.91 -0.64
C MET A 80 -29.83 14.73 0.36
N GLY A 81 -29.39 14.83 1.62
CA GLY A 81 -29.98 15.70 2.64
C GLY A 81 -29.86 17.19 2.33
N VAL A 82 -28.69 17.64 1.86
CA VAL A 82 -28.46 19.03 1.45
C VAL A 82 -29.46 19.42 0.35
N LEU A 83 -29.66 18.54 -0.63
CA LEU A 83 -30.61 18.74 -1.72
C LEU A 83 -32.08 18.69 -1.24
N LYS A 84 -32.46 17.66 -0.46
CA LYS A 84 -33.82 17.48 0.11
C LYS A 84 -34.29 18.71 0.87
N HIS A 85 -33.44 19.20 1.77
CA HIS A 85 -33.76 20.30 2.69
C HIS A 85 -33.41 21.69 2.13
N LYS A 86 -32.81 21.76 0.94
CA LYS A 86 -32.27 22.99 0.33
C LYS A 86 -31.33 23.74 1.29
N ALA A 87 -30.50 22.96 1.97
CA ALA A 87 -29.60 23.45 3.01
C ALA A 87 -28.49 24.33 2.42
N GLN A 88 -27.94 25.23 3.24
CA GLN A 88 -26.81 26.08 2.86
C GLN A 88 -25.52 25.24 2.74
N GLY A 89 -25.45 24.08 3.40
CA GLY A 89 -24.46 23.05 3.15
C GLY A 89 -24.64 21.83 4.06
N GLY A 90 -23.58 21.04 4.19
CA GLY A 90 -23.55 19.89 5.09
C GLY A 90 -22.15 19.54 5.57
N ILE A 91 -22.09 18.87 6.72
CA ILE A 91 -20.86 18.30 7.28
C ILE A 91 -21.03 16.79 7.43
N ILE A 92 -20.12 16.06 6.79
CA ILE A 92 -19.94 14.63 6.98
C ILE A 92 -18.79 14.43 7.97
N ILE A 93 -19.04 13.64 9.02
CA ILE A 93 -18.05 13.27 10.03
C ILE A 93 -17.52 11.87 9.69
N SER A 94 -16.47 11.82 8.88
CA SER A 94 -15.83 10.56 8.47
C SER A 94 -14.44 10.78 7.87
N ALA A 95 -13.47 9.96 8.27
CA ALA A 95 -12.19 9.84 7.59
C ALA A 95 -12.16 8.79 6.45
N SER A 96 -13.32 8.31 5.97
CA SER A 96 -13.46 7.25 4.95
C SER A 96 -12.62 6.01 5.32
N HIS A 97 -11.72 5.57 4.46
CA HIS A 97 -10.84 4.42 4.57
C HIS A 97 -9.59 4.61 5.47
N ASN A 98 -9.47 5.69 6.24
CA ASN A 98 -8.41 5.78 7.26
C ASN A 98 -8.68 4.81 8.44
N PRO A 99 -7.65 4.38 9.21
CA PRO A 99 -7.83 3.54 10.41
C PRO A 99 -8.82 4.10 11.46
N GLU A 100 -9.35 3.26 12.34
CA GLU A 100 -10.50 3.58 13.22
C GLU A 100 -10.27 4.76 14.19
N GLU A 101 -9.02 5.03 14.59
CA GLU A 101 -8.64 6.15 15.46
C GLU A 101 -8.71 7.53 14.76
N TRP A 102 -8.81 7.56 13.44
CA TRP A 102 -8.95 8.79 12.67
C TRP A 102 -10.39 9.30 12.66
N ASN A 103 -10.56 10.60 12.47
CA ASN A 103 -11.84 11.15 12.00
C ASN A 103 -11.58 12.41 11.14
N ALA A 104 -12.60 12.94 10.48
CA ALA A 104 -12.48 14.14 9.67
C ALA A 104 -13.79 14.92 9.55
N LEU A 105 -13.66 16.19 9.17
CA LEU A 105 -14.75 17.03 8.67
C LEU A 105 -14.66 17.12 7.15
N LYS A 106 -15.64 16.52 6.48
CA LYS A 106 -15.91 16.59 5.04
C LYS A 106 -17.00 17.65 4.83
N LEU A 107 -16.68 18.76 4.17
CA LEU A 107 -17.56 19.93 4.05
C LEU A 107 -18.20 20.02 2.66
N LEU A 108 -19.52 20.21 2.60
CA LEU A 108 -20.30 20.39 1.37
C LEU A 108 -20.80 21.82 1.21
N ASN A 109 -21.00 22.28 -0.03
CA ASN A 109 -21.70 23.52 -0.35
C ASN A 109 -23.22 23.28 -0.54
N SER A 110 -23.99 24.35 -0.78
CA SER A 110 -25.46 24.28 -0.98
C SER A 110 -25.93 23.51 -2.22
N LYS A 111 -25.02 23.16 -3.14
CA LYS A 111 -25.27 22.27 -4.28
C LYS A 111 -24.97 20.81 -3.97
N SER A 112 -24.62 20.50 -2.72
CA SER A 112 -24.18 19.18 -2.27
C SER A 112 -22.82 18.71 -2.86
N GLU A 113 -21.98 19.64 -3.31
CA GLU A 113 -20.63 19.34 -3.79
C GLU A 113 -19.63 19.56 -2.65
N PHE A 114 -18.51 18.81 -2.62
CA PHE A 114 -17.37 19.16 -1.76
C PHE A 114 -16.88 20.59 -2.03
N LEU A 115 -16.45 21.29 -0.96
CA LEU A 115 -15.85 22.62 -1.12
C LEU A 115 -14.64 22.57 -2.06
N ASP A 116 -14.61 23.47 -3.05
CA ASP A 116 -13.47 23.58 -3.94
C ASP A 116 -12.28 24.29 -3.27
N ALA A 117 -11.16 24.40 -4.00
CA ALA A 117 -9.93 24.99 -3.46
C ALA A 117 -10.10 26.44 -2.97
N GLU A 118 -10.98 27.24 -3.60
CA GLU A 118 -11.20 28.65 -3.23
C GLU A 118 -12.18 28.76 -2.06
N GLN A 119 -13.28 28.00 -2.08
CA GLN A 119 -14.22 27.91 -0.96
C GLN A 119 -13.51 27.38 0.30
N GLY A 120 -12.70 26.33 0.14
CA GLY A 120 -11.86 25.78 1.21
C GLY A 120 -10.87 26.80 1.76
N ARG A 121 -10.16 27.54 0.89
CA ARG A 121 -9.23 28.61 1.30
C ARG A 121 -9.93 29.66 2.18
N VAL A 122 -11.14 30.09 1.84
CA VAL A 122 -11.90 31.08 2.64
C VAL A 122 -12.27 30.50 4.02
N VAL A 123 -12.74 29.25 4.09
CA VAL A 123 -13.03 28.59 5.38
C VAL A 123 -11.75 28.47 6.23
N MET A 124 -10.61 28.18 5.62
CA MET A 124 -9.31 28.14 6.33
C MET A 124 -8.90 29.50 6.88
N GLU A 125 -9.03 30.57 6.09
CA GLU A 125 -8.71 31.93 6.54
C GLU A 125 -9.61 32.41 7.68
N LEU A 126 -10.87 31.98 7.72
CA LEU A 126 -11.77 32.21 8.86
C LEU A 126 -11.33 31.40 10.08
N ALA A 127 -10.96 30.12 9.91
CA ALA A 127 -10.50 29.26 10.99
C ALA A 127 -9.18 29.72 11.61
N ASP A 128 -8.27 30.30 10.82
CA ASP A 128 -6.98 30.79 11.29
C ASP A 128 -7.05 32.21 11.90
N LYS A 129 -8.02 33.03 11.49
CA LYS A 129 -8.35 34.28 12.21
C LYS A 129 -8.94 33.99 13.59
N GLY A 130 -9.82 33.00 13.71
CA GLY A 130 -10.47 32.62 14.97
C GLY A 130 -11.49 33.64 15.51
N GLU A 131 -11.80 34.69 14.73
CA GLU A 131 -12.77 35.73 15.08
C GLU A 131 -14.14 35.39 14.50
N PHE A 132 -15.07 34.93 15.35
CA PHE A 132 -16.42 34.50 14.96
C PHE A 132 -17.50 35.33 15.65
N SER A 133 -18.59 35.62 14.95
CA SER A 133 -19.73 36.39 15.48
C SER A 133 -20.81 35.46 16.00
N TYR A 134 -20.73 35.11 17.29
CA TYR A 134 -21.74 34.29 17.95
C TYR A 134 -23.04 35.06 18.23
N VAL A 135 -24.17 34.37 18.09
CA VAL A 135 -25.51 34.92 18.36
C VAL A 135 -25.85 34.83 19.85
N ASP A 136 -26.78 35.67 20.31
CA ASP A 136 -27.26 35.61 21.70
C ASP A 136 -28.20 34.40 21.95
N ALA A 137 -28.51 34.17 23.22
CA ALA A 137 -29.28 33.00 23.66
C ALA A 137 -30.70 32.88 23.08
N PHE A 138 -31.28 33.97 22.55
CA PHE A 138 -32.61 33.98 21.92
C PHE A 138 -32.55 33.73 20.40
N HIS A 139 -31.36 33.78 19.81
CA HIS A 139 -31.11 33.62 18.38
C HIS A 139 -30.32 32.35 18.03
N LEU A 140 -30.06 31.48 19.03
CA LEU A 140 -29.44 30.16 18.82
C LEU A 140 -30.21 29.35 17.78
N GLY A 141 -29.48 28.72 16.86
CA GLY A 141 -30.07 27.89 15.82
C GLY A 141 -30.79 26.64 16.37
N GLU A 142 -31.67 26.07 15.56
CA GLU A 142 -32.43 24.86 15.90
C GLU A 142 -31.57 23.58 15.82
N ASP A 143 -32.03 22.52 16.49
CA ASP A 143 -31.42 21.18 16.49
C ASP A 143 -32.54 20.19 16.14
N ILE A 144 -32.43 19.55 14.98
CA ILE A 144 -33.52 18.80 14.35
C ILE A 144 -33.01 17.41 13.96
N ASP A 145 -33.67 16.34 14.41
CA ASP A 145 -33.36 14.98 13.96
C ASP A 145 -34.19 14.59 12.71
N ASP A 146 -33.53 14.22 11.60
CA ASP A 146 -34.17 13.62 10.42
C ASP A 146 -33.71 12.16 10.20
N ASN A 147 -34.40 11.24 10.88
CA ASN A 147 -34.20 9.80 10.74
C ASN A 147 -34.81 9.21 9.43
N THR A 148 -35.41 10.04 8.56
CA THR A 148 -36.05 9.60 7.30
C THR A 148 -35.13 9.75 6.08
N LEU A 149 -33.94 10.33 6.24
CA LEU A 149 -33.12 10.73 5.10
C LEU A 149 -32.57 9.55 4.30
N LEU A 150 -32.22 8.44 4.96
CA LEU A 150 -31.81 7.22 4.27
C LEU A 150 -32.94 6.61 3.43
N ASP A 151 -34.18 6.64 3.93
CA ASP A 151 -35.35 6.20 3.14
C ASP A 151 -35.54 7.11 1.93
N TYR A 152 -35.50 8.43 2.10
CA TYR A 152 -35.56 9.38 0.99
C TYR A 152 -34.49 9.11 -0.08
N HIS A 153 -33.25 8.83 0.34
CA HIS A 153 -32.17 8.48 -0.59
C HIS A 153 -32.50 7.21 -1.37
N ILE A 154 -32.91 6.13 -0.69
CA ILE A 154 -33.30 4.86 -1.34
C ILE A 154 -34.50 5.05 -2.29
N GLU A 155 -35.55 5.77 -1.89
CA GLU A 155 -36.69 6.07 -2.78
C GLU A 155 -36.25 6.85 -4.02
N THR A 156 -35.29 7.77 -3.89
CA THR A 156 -34.81 8.55 -5.05
C THR A 156 -34.03 7.67 -6.03
N ILE A 157 -33.25 6.69 -5.54
CA ILE A 157 -32.61 5.66 -6.39
C ILE A 157 -33.66 4.80 -7.09
N LEU A 158 -34.70 4.35 -6.37
CA LEU A 158 -35.79 3.53 -6.92
C LEU A 158 -36.67 4.29 -7.93
N ALA A 159 -36.72 5.61 -7.83
CA ALA A 159 -37.43 6.49 -8.76
C ALA A 159 -36.65 6.83 -10.04
N LEU A 160 -35.38 6.43 -10.15
CA LEU A 160 -34.59 6.62 -11.38
C LEU A 160 -35.26 5.86 -12.54
N PRO A 161 -35.43 6.48 -13.73
CA PRO A 161 -36.28 5.96 -14.81
C PRO A 161 -35.77 4.65 -15.44
N PHE A 162 -34.55 4.24 -15.13
CA PHE A 162 -33.91 3.01 -15.59
C PHE A 162 -33.76 1.94 -14.50
N ILE A 163 -34.12 2.21 -13.23
CA ILE A 163 -34.14 1.22 -12.16
C ILE A 163 -35.53 0.58 -12.09
N HIS A 164 -35.60 -0.73 -12.19
CA HIS A 164 -36.85 -1.48 -12.26
C HIS A 164 -36.86 -2.57 -11.18
N ALA A 165 -37.29 -2.20 -9.97
CA ALA A 165 -37.28 -3.09 -8.81
C ALA A 165 -38.01 -4.43 -9.07
N ASP A 166 -39.14 -4.42 -9.78
CA ASP A 166 -39.86 -5.65 -10.17
C ASP A 166 -39.01 -6.58 -11.06
N GLN A 167 -38.21 -6.01 -11.96
CA GLN A 167 -37.32 -6.77 -12.84
C GLN A 167 -36.16 -7.38 -12.06
N ILE A 168 -35.53 -6.61 -11.17
CA ILE A 168 -34.47 -7.09 -10.28
C ILE A 168 -34.99 -8.19 -9.36
N SER A 169 -36.14 -7.97 -8.71
CA SER A 169 -36.79 -8.96 -7.85
C SER A 169 -37.19 -10.23 -8.60
N SER A 170 -37.59 -10.13 -9.88
CA SER A 170 -37.93 -11.30 -10.71
C SER A 170 -36.77 -12.28 -10.92
N LYS A 171 -35.52 -11.78 -10.87
CA LYS A 171 -34.30 -12.61 -10.92
C LYS A 171 -34.03 -13.34 -9.60
N ARG A 172 -34.61 -12.86 -8.49
CA ARG A 172 -34.43 -13.41 -7.13
C ARG A 172 -32.96 -13.45 -6.69
N PHE A 173 -32.19 -12.42 -7.06
CA PHE A 173 -30.77 -12.37 -6.72
C PHE A 173 -30.54 -12.58 -5.22
N LYS A 174 -29.43 -13.24 -4.90
CA LYS A 174 -28.84 -13.30 -3.58
C LYS A 174 -27.54 -12.50 -3.58
N VAL A 175 -27.42 -11.55 -2.67
CA VAL A 175 -26.25 -10.66 -2.57
C VAL A 175 -25.56 -10.84 -1.23
N ALA A 176 -24.26 -11.09 -1.29
CA ALA A 176 -23.40 -11.08 -0.13
C ALA A 176 -22.96 -9.63 0.18
N VAL A 177 -23.01 -9.21 1.44
CA VAL A 177 -22.71 -7.82 1.85
C VAL A 177 -21.60 -7.82 2.89
N ASP A 178 -20.60 -6.97 2.66
CA ASP A 178 -19.61 -6.57 3.65
C ASP A 178 -19.60 -5.04 3.74
N ALA A 179 -19.90 -4.50 4.91
CA ALA A 179 -19.94 -3.05 5.12
C ALA A 179 -18.81 -2.56 6.04
N VAL A 180 -17.81 -3.40 6.36
CA VAL A 180 -16.69 -3.13 7.27
C VAL A 180 -17.09 -2.49 8.62
N ASN A 181 -18.29 -2.82 9.13
CA ASN A 181 -18.94 -2.19 10.29
C ASN A 181 -19.11 -0.66 10.15
N GLY A 182 -19.19 -0.16 8.91
CA GLY A 182 -19.41 1.22 8.50
C GLY A 182 -20.88 1.64 8.41
N ALA A 183 -21.14 2.83 7.87
CA ALA A 183 -22.47 3.35 7.60
C ALA A 183 -23.25 2.55 6.54
N GLY A 184 -22.55 1.81 5.66
CA GLY A 184 -23.16 0.84 4.74
C GLY A 184 -23.96 -0.27 5.44
N SER A 185 -23.63 -0.57 6.72
CA SER A 185 -24.17 -1.70 7.50
C SER A 185 -25.70 -1.81 7.53
N TYR A 186 -26.40 -0.67 7.52
CA TYR A 186 -27.85 -0.63 7.45
C TYR A 186 -28.35 -0.17 6.07
N ALA A 187 -27.63 0.76 5.44
CA ALA A 187 -28.01 1.35 4.16
C ALA A 187 -28.03 0.35 2.99
N VAL A 188 -27.02 -0.52 2.90
CA VAL A 188 -26.92 -1.50 1.81
C VAL A 188 -27.95 -2.62 1.95
N PRO A 189 -28.10 -3.32 3.10
CA PRO A 189 -29.15 -4.32 3.26
C PRO A 189 -30.56 -3.77 3.02
N LYS A 190 -30.84 -2.53 3.47
CA LYS A 190 -32.15 -1.88 3.26
C LYS A 190 -32.43 -1.57 1.80
N LEU A 191 -31.45 -1.11 1.04
CA LEU A 191 -31.60 -0.93 -0.42
C LEU A 191 -31.88 -2.27 -1.10
N LEU A 192 -31.13 -3.32 -0.75
CA LEU A 192 -31.27 -4.66 -1.34
C LEU A 192 -32.65 -5.28 -1.04
N GLU A 193 -33.13 -5.18 0.21
CA GLU A 193 -34.49 -5.60 0.59
C GLU A 193 -35.56 -4.88 -0.26
N ARG A 194 -35.40 -3.56 -0.48
CA ARG A 194 -36.30 -2.75 -1.30
C ARG A 194 -36.23 -3.06 -2.80
N LEU A 195 -35.14 -3.66 -3.27
CA LEU A 195 -35.00 -4.22 -4.62
C LEU A 195 -35.47 -5.68 -4.73
N GLY A 196 -35.99 -6.26 -3.63
CA GLY A 196 -36.46 -7.65 -3.59
C GLY A 196 -35.33 -8.69 -3.66
N VAL A 197 -34.14 -8.34 -3.15
CA VAL A 197 -32.92 -9.17 -3.15
C VAL A 197 -32.75 -9.86 -1.80
N THR A 198 -32.29 -11.12 -1.82
CA THR A 198 -31.95 -11.88 -0.61
C THR A 198 -30.56 -11.49 -0.12
N VAL A 199 -30.38 -11.17 1.16
CA VAL A 199 -29.10 -10.66 1.70
C VAL A 199 -28.43 -11.69 2.61
N SER A 200 -27.15 -11.95 2.39
CA SER A 200 -26.25 -12.63 3.35
C SER A 200 -25.17 -11.65 3.78
N ALA A 201 -25.20 -11.19 5.03
CA ALA A 201 -24.33 -10.09 5.50
C ALA A 201 -23.24 -10.56 6.49
N ILE A 202 -22.03 -10.07 6.30
CA ILE A 202 -20.95 -10.02 7.30
C ILE A 202 -20.63 -8.56 7.59
N HIS A 203 -19.97 -8.29 8.72
CA HIS A 203 -19.39 -6.97 9.02
C HIS A 203 -20.38 -5.81 8.83
N CYS A 204 -21.63 -6.02 9.28
CA CYS A 204 -22.74 -5.05 9.18
C CYS A 204 -23.25 -4.62 10.56
N THR A 205 -22.36 -4.47 11.56
CA THR A 205 -22.70 -3.94 12.89
C THR A 205 -22.02 -2.59 13.08
N PRO A 206 -22.72 -1.44 12.95
CA PRO A 206 -22.10 -0.11 12.92
C PRO A 206 -21.65 0.38 14.31
N ASN A 207 -20.63 -0.26 14.86
CA ASN A 207 -20.08 -0.05 16.21
C ASN A 207 -18.76 0.75 16.22
N GLY A 208 -18.19 1.03 15.05
CA GLY A 208 -16.93 1.77 14.90
C GLY A 208 -15.65 0.93 15.10
N HIS A 209 -15.77 -0.39 15.21
CA HIS A 209 -14.65 -1.34 15.19
C HIS A 209 -14.57 -2.02 13.84
N PHE A 210 -13.52 -1.74 13.08
CA PHE A 210 -13.38 -2.25 11.72
C PHE A 210 -12.72 -3.64 11.72
N PRO A 211 -13.38 -4.69 11.17
CA PRO A 211 -12.93 -6.08 11.31
C PRO A 211 -11.70 -6.41 10.44
N HIS A 212 -11.48 -5.64 9.38
CA HIS A 212 -10.29 -5.64 8.55
C HIS A 212 -9.94 -4.18 8.17
N ASN A 213 -8.95 -3.98 7.31
CA ASN A 213 -8.61 -2.65 6.81
C ASN A 213 -9.85 -2.00 6.15
N PRO A 214 -10.22 -0.76 6.52
CA PRO A 214 -11.39 -0.08 5.97
C PRO A 214 -11.27 0.34 4.50
N GLU A 215 -10.09 0.27 3.86
CA GLU A 215 -10.01 0.39 2.41
C GLU A 215 -10.34 -0.96 1.73
N PRO A 216 -11.32 -1.04 0.80
CA PRO A 216 -11.74 -2.30 0.16
C PRO A 216 -10.75 -2.77 -0.92
N LEU A 217 -9.49 -2.98 -0.51
CA LEU A 217 -8.41 -3.52 -1.34
C LEU A 217 -8.44 -5.05 -1.33
N GLY A 218 -8.16 -5.67 -2.46
CA GLY A 218 -8.42 -7.09 -2.68
C GLY A 218 -7.72 -8.07 -1.71
N GLU A 219 -6.63 -7.68 -1.06
CA GLU A 219 -5.96 -8.50 -0.04
C GLU A 219 -6.75 -8.64 1.28
N TYR A 220 -7.73 -7.76 1.53
CA TYR A 220 -8.57 -7.77 2.72
C TYR A 220 -9.97 -8.38 2.49
N LEU A 221 -10.31 -8.73 1.24
CA LEU A 221 -11.66 -9.14 0.84
C LEU A 221 -11.86 -10.66 0.74
N SER A 222 -11.03 -11.45 1.43
CA SER A 222 -11.10 -12.92 1.37
C SER A 222 -12.39 -13.48 1.99
N GLU A 223 -12.86 -12.91 3.10
CA GLU A 223 -14.08 -13.36 3.80
C GLU A 223 -15.34 -13.19 2.94
N ILE A 224 -15.53 -12.02 2.33
CA ILE A 224 -16.67 -11.78 1.42
C ILE A 224 -16.60 -12.66 0.17
N CYS A 225 -15.41 -12.94 -0.36
CA CYS A 225 -15.23 -13.88 -1.47
C CYS A 225 -15.59 -15.33 -1.07
N GLU A 226 -15.32 -15.75 0.17
CA GLU A 226 -15.76 -17.04 0.69
C GLU A 226 -17.26 -17.09 0.98
N LEU A 227 -17.82 -16.00 1.51
CA LEU A 227 -19.25 -15.86 1.76
C LEU A 227 -20.04 -16.00 0.46
N VAL A 228 -19.64 -15.33 -0.63
CA VAL A 228 -20.29 -15.46 -1.94
C VAL A 228 -20.35 -16.92 -2.40
N LYS A 229 -19.24 -17.66 -2.32
CA LYS A 229 -19.17 -19.08 -2.72
C LYS A 229 -20.00 -19.99 -1.80
N THR A 230 -19.90 -19.79 -0.49
CA THR A 230 -20.59 -20.59 0.53
C THR A 230 -22.10 -20.40 0.45
N GLU A 231 -22.53 -19.16 0.29
CA GLU A 231 -23.95 -18.79 0.23
C GLU A 231 -24.55 -18.94 -1.17
N GLN A 232 -23.74 -19.20 -2.20
CA GLN A 232 -24.15 -19.18 -3.61
C GLN A 232 -24.82 -17.86 -4.00
N ALA A 233 -24.17 -16.74 -3.65
CA ALA A 233 -24.63 -15.41 -4.00
C ALA A 233 -24.29 -15.06 -5.46
N ASP A 234 -25.17 -14.35 -6.14
CA ASP A 234 -24.99 -13.89 -7.53
C ASP A 234 -24.03 -12.70 -7.62
N LEU A 235 -23.80 -11.99 -6.51
CA LEU A 235 -22.92 -10.83 -6.40
C LEU A 235 -22.48 -10.66 -4.94
N GLY A 236 -21.24 -10.26 -4.71
CA GLY A 236 -20.79 -9.67 -3.44
C GLY A 236 -20.58 -8.17 -3.58
N VAL A 237 -20.97 -7.40 -2.56
CA VAL A 237 -20.79 -5.94 -2.51
C VAL A 237 -20.03 -5.57 -1.24
N VAL A 238 -19.03 -4.69 -1.39
CA VAL A 238 -18.21 -4.18 -0.28
C VAL A 238 -18.19 -2.67 -0.29
N THR A 239 -18.42 -2.03 0.86
CA THR A 239 -18.33 -0.57 1.03
C THR A 239 -17.22 -0.17 2.01
N ASP A 240 -16.62 1.01 1.82
CA ASP A 240 -15.77 1.64 2.83
C ASP A 240 -16.62 2.24 3.99
N PRO A 241 -16.03 2.71 5.11
CA PRO A 241 -16.79 3.03 6.32
C PRO A 241 -17.90 4.08 6.18
N ASP A 242 -17.83 4.99 5.21
CA ASP A 242 -18.87 5.97 4.90
C ASP A 242 -19.61 5.69 3.59
N ALA A 243 -19.34 4.54 2.96
CA ALA A 243 -20.01 4.03 1.77
C ALA A 243 -20.07 5.04 0.60
N ASP A 244 -18.96 5.74 0.35
CA ASP A 244 -18.74 6.49 -0.89
C ASP A 244 -18.03 5.63 -1.98
N ARG A 245 -17.42 4.50 -1.58
CA ARG A 245 -16.82 3.50 -2.49
C ARG A 245 -17.59 2.19 -2.52
N LEU A 246 -17.53 1.51 -3.66
CA LEU A 246 -18.09 0.18 -3.88
C LEU A 246 -17.08 -0.73 -4.59
N ALA A 247 -16.71 -1.83 -3.95
CA ALA A 247 -16.04 -2.96 -4.61
C ALA A 247 -17.02 -4.11 -4.84
N LEU A 248 -16.84 -4.83 -5.94
CA LEU A 248 -17.72 -5.92 -6.39
C LEU A 248 -16.98 -7.26 -6.45
N VAL A 249 -17.69 -8.32 -6.07
CA VAL A 249 -17.27 -9.72 -6.17
C VAL A 249 -18.26 -10.46 -7.06
N ASP A 250 -17.79 -11.30 -7.99
CA ASP A 250 -18.63 -12.10 -8.86
C ASP A 250 -19.17 -13.38 -8.19
N ASP A 251 -20.14 -14.03 -8.82
CA ASP A 251 -20.80 -15.28 -8.44
C ASP A 251 -19.86 -16.49 -8.27
N ARG A 252 -18.57 -16.32 -8.56
CA ARG A 252 -17.51 -17.32 -8.35
C ARG A 252 -16.57 -16.96 -7.21
N GLY A 253 -16.85 -15.89 -6.48
CA GLY A 253 -15.99 -15.36 -5.42
C GLY A 253 -14.73 -14.68 -5.94
N ARG A 254 -14.75 -14.12 -7.16
CA ARG A 254 -13.61 -13.37 -7.73
C ARG A 254 -13.91 -11.88 -7.70
N LEU A 255 -12.92 -11.08 -7.31
CA LEU A 255 -13.03 -9.62 -7.36
C LEU A 255 -13.20 -9.13 -8.81
N PHE A 256 -14.08 -8.16 -9.02
CA PHE A 256 -14.16 -7.42 -10.29
C PHE A 256 -12.86 -6.63 -10.55
N GLY A 257 -12.24 -6.12 -9.48
CA GLY A 257 -11.15 -5.14 -9.47
C GLY A 257 -11.69 -3.71 -9.27
N GLU A 258 -10.94 -2.87 -8.55
CA GLU A 258 -11.32 -1.51 -8.10
C GLU A 258 -12.02 -0.70 -9.23
N GLU A 259 -11.40 -0.71 -10.41
CA GLU A 259 -11.79 0.07 -11.60
C GLU A 259 -13.10 -0.41 -12.27
N TYR A 260 -13.46 -1.68 -12.08
CA TYR A 260 -14.54 -2.31 -12.84
C TYR A 260 -15.93 -2.02 -12.28
N THR A 261 -16.05 -1.55 -11.03
CA THR A 261 -17.32 -0.98 -10.53
C THR A 261 -17.70 0.25 -11.35
N GLN A 262 -16.77 1.19 -11.55
CA GLN A 262 -17.01 2.38 -12.38
C GLN A 262 -17.35 1.99 -13.83
N ALA A 263 -16.57 1.07 -14.41
CA ALA A 263 -16.82 0.56 -15.76
C ALA A 263 -18.23 -0.01 -15.94
N THR A 264 -18.74 -0.69 -14.90
CA THR A 264 -20.09 -1.31 -14.90
C THR A 264 -21.19 -0.26 -14.86
N ALA A 265 -21.05 0.77 -14.02
CA ALA A 265 -21.98 1.88 -14.01
C ALA A 265 -21.98 2.65 -15.34
N PHE A 266 -20.81 2.86 -15.95
CA PHE A 266 -20.69 3.52 -17.25
C PHE A 266 -21.36 2.68 -18.36
N ASP A 267 -21.13 1.37 -18.39
CA ASP A 267 -21.68 0.47 -19.41
C ASP A 267 -23.22 0.42 -19.34
N PHE A 268 -23.79 0.49 -18.14
CA PHE A 268 -25.23 0.62 -17.98
C PHE A 268 -25.75 1.99 -18.42
N ILE A 269 -25.27 3.08 -17.82
CA ILE A 269 -25.83 4.42 -18.05
C ILE A 269 -25.65 4.86 -19.51
N LEU A 270 -24.50 4.62 -20.12
CA LEU A 270 -24.26 4.97 -21.54
C LEU A 270 -25.11 4.13 -22.51
N SER A 271 -25.61 2.97 -22.09
CA SER A 271 -26.59 2.19 -22.87
C SER A 271 -28.01 2.77 -22.82
N LYS A 272 -28.32 3.57 -21.79
CA LYS A 272 -29.63 4.23 -21.60
C LYS A 272 -29.63 5.66 -22.13
N ASN A 273 -28.58 6.39 -21.83
CA ASN A 273 -28.39 7.79 -22.18
C ASN A 273 -26.96 7.97 -22.72
N PRO A 274 -26.72 7.74 -24.03
CA PRO A 274 -25.41 7.93 -24.63
C PRO A 274 -25.01 9.42 -24.57
N GLY A 275 -23.97 9.72 -23.80
CA GLY A 275 -23.42 11.07 -23.67
C GLY A 275 -21.99 11.06 -23.12
N PRO A 276 -21.37 12.23 -22.92
CA PRO A 276 -20.03 12.32 -22.33
C PRO A 276 -19.98 11.66 -20.95
N CYS A 277 -18.85 11.06 -20.59
CA CYS A 277 -18.57 10.59 -19.24
C CYS A 277 -17.22 11.12 -18.76
N ALA A 278 -16.96 11.14 -17.45
CA ALA A 278 -15.69 11.64 -16.92
C ALA A 278 -15.12 10.80 -15.78
N THR A 279 -13.80 10.63 -15.76
CA THR A 279 -13.05 9.98 -14.68
C THR A 279 -11.67 10.64 -14.52
N ASN A 280 -10.91 10.32 -13.49
CA ASN A 280 -9.60 10.95 -13.28
C ASN A 280 -8.48 10.35 -14.15
N LEU A 281 -7.34 11.03 -14.23
CA LEU A 281 -6.16 10.60 -15.00
C LEU A 281 -5.54 9.27 -14.52
N SER A 282 -5.63 8.94 -13.23
CA SER A 282 -5.09 7.67 -12.70
C SER A 282 -6.03 6.47 -12.84
N SER A 283 -7.28 6.68 -13.28
CA SER A 283 -8.24 5.58 -13.47
C SER A 283 -7.98 4.84 -14.78
N SER A 284 -8.35 3.56 -14.83
CA SER A 284 -8.10 2.61 -15.91
C SER A 284 -8.59 3.07 -17.29
N ARG A 285 -8.00 2.51 -18.36
CA ARG A 285 -8.52 2.69 -19.73
C ARG A 285 -9.80 1.89 -20.00
N ILE A 286 -10.27 1.06 -19.07
CA ILE A 286 -11.53 0.32 -19.25
C ILE A 286 -12.71 1.27 -19.49
N CYS A 287 -12.78 2.40 -18.78
CA CYS A 287 -13.83 3.41 -18.97
C CYS A 287 -13.78 4.06 -20.36
N ASP A 288 -12.59 4.17 -20.99
CA ASP A 288 -12.47 4.62 -22.38
C ASP A 288 -13.03 3.56 -23.34
N LYS A 289 -12.75 2.27 -23.11
CA LYS A 289 -13.30 1.16 -23.92
C LYS A 289 -14.81 1.04 -23.79
N VAL A 290 -15.35 1.24 -22.59
CA VAL A 290 -16.79 1.29 -22.32
C VAL A 290 -17.43 2.47 -23.02
N ALA A 291 -16.85 3.68 -22.93
CA ALA A 291 -17.36 4.85 -23.64
C ALA A 291 -17.35 4.66 -25.17
N ALA A 292 -16.25 4.12 -25.71
CA ALA A 292 -16.10 3.87 -27.14
C ALA A 292 -17.14 2.88 -27.71
N LYS A 293 -17.57 1.87 -26.93
CA LYS A 293 -18.67 0.95 -27.29
C LYS A 293 -19.98 1.68 -27.61
N TYR A 294 -20.21 2.83 -26.98
CA TYR A 294 -21.40 3.68 -27.18
C TYR A 294 -21.12 4.92 -28.05
N GLY A 295 -19.97 4.97 -28.72
CA GLY A 295 -19.55 6.11 -29.55
C GLY A 295 -19.23 7.38 -28.75
N GLN A 296 -19.02 7.25 -27.43
CA GLN A 296 -18.78 8.37 -26.53
C GLN A 296 -17.30 8.52 -26.20
N LYS A 297 -16.93 9.72 -25.74
CA LYS A 297 -15.59 10.00 -25.19
C LYS A 297 -15.65 9.99 -23.67
N CYS A 298 -14.71 9.28 -23.04
CA CYS A 298 -14.42 9.48 -21.63
C CYS A 298 -13.44 10.64 -21.47
N HIS A 299 -13.84 11.65 -20.70
CA HIS A 299 -13.06 12.84 -20.40
C HIS A 299 -12.23 12.61 -19.13
N ARG A 300 -11.00 13.15 -19.13
CA ARG A 300 -10.08 13.01 -18.00
C ARG A 300 -9.99 14.30 -17.19
N SER A 301 -9.85 14.14 -15.87
CA SER A 301 -9.59 15.22 -14.91
C SER A 301 -8.35 14.93 -14.07
N ALA A 302 -7.87 15.93 -13.32
CA ALA A 302 -7.02 15.67 -12.17
C ALA A 302 -7.69 14.70 -11.17
N VAL A 303 -6.88 14.02 -10.36
CA VAL A 303 -7.32 13.08 -9.31
C VAL A 303 -8.00 13.82 -8.16
N GLY A 304 -9.03 13.22 -7.58
CA GLY A 304 -9.87 13.79 -6.53
C GLY A 304 -11.27 14.12 -7.04
N GLU A 305 -12.28 13.71 -6.27
CA GLU A 305 -13.70 13.79 -6.62
C GLU A 305 -14.15 15.16 -7.16
N ILE A 306 -13.80 16.27 -6.50
CA ILE A 306 -14.19 17.62 -6.93
C ILE A 306 -13.64 18.00 -8.32
N ASN A 307 -12.50 17.44 -8.72
CA ASN A 307 -11.94 17.65 -10.05
C ASN A 307 -12.70 16.87 -11.12
N VAL A 308 -13.18 15.67 -10.78
CA VAL A 308 -14.09 14.88 -11.64
C VAL A 308 -15.42 15.61 -11.79
N ILE A 309 -16.03 16.07 -10.69
CA ILE A 309 -17.30 16.82 -10.69
C ILE A 309 -17.20 18.07 -11.59
N LYS A 310 -16.15 18.87 -11.43
CA LYS A 310 -15.93 20.05 -12.29
C LYS A 310 -15.78 19.68 -13.76
N LYS A 311 -15.08 18.59 -14.09
CA LYS A 311 -14.98 18.10 -15.46
C LYS A 311 -16.31 17.58 -15.99
N MET A 312 -17.12 16.91 -15.16
CA MET A 312 -18.46 16.45 -15.53
C MET A 312 -19.37 17.64 -15.88
N GLN A 313 -19.36 18.70 -15.07
CA GLN A 313 -20.15 19.91 -15.30
C GLN A 313 -19.69 20.67 -16.56
N GLU A 314 -18.37 20.77 -16.79
CA GLU A 314 -17.78 21.40 -17.98
C GLU A 314 -18.24 20.74 -19.29
N VAL A 315 -18.32 19.41 -19.32
CA VAL A 315 -18.60 18.63 -20.54
C VAL A 315 -20.04 18.13 -20.66
N GLY A 316 -20.89 18.40 -19.66
CA GLY A 316 -22.25 17.87 -19.59
C GLY A 316 -22.30 16.34 -19.46
N ALA A 317 -21.43 15.76 -18.61
CA ALA A 317 -21.31 14.32 -18.47
C ALA A 317 -22.53 13.68 -17.79
N VAL A 318 -23.01 12.57 -18.36
CA VAL A 318 -24.17 11.81 -17.85
C VAL A 318 -23.81 10.82 -16.72
N ILE A 319 -22.53 10.47 -16.60
CA ILE A 319 -22.00 9.56 -15.58
C ILE A 319 -20.52 9.88 -15.33
N GLY A 320 -20.05 9.69 -14.11
CA GLY A 320 -18.65 9.87 -13.76
C GLY A 320 -18.22 9.09 -12.52
N GLY A 321 -17.05 9.42 -11.98
CA GLY A 321 -16.53 8.81 -10.75
C GLY A 321 -15.02 8.68 -10.72
N GLU A 322 -14.52 7.83 -9.84
CA GLU A 322 -13.10 7.47 -9.73
C GLU A 322 -12.89 5.96 -9.76
N GLY A 323 -11.74 5.52 -10.29
CA GLY A 323 -11.32 4.12 -10.39
C GLY A 323 -11.19 3.35 -9.07
N ASN A 324 -11.39 4.01 -7.91
CA ASN A 324 -11.44 3.40 -6.58
C ASN A 324 -12.83 2.84 -6.22
N GLY A 325 -13.70 2.65 -7.22
CA GLY A 325 -15.05 2.10 -7.06
C GLY A 325 -16.16 3.13 -6.78
N GLY A 326 -15.83 4.43 -6.66
CA GLY A 326 -16.81 5.48 -6.39
C GLY A 326 -17.50 5.99 -7.67
N VAL A 327 -18.78 5.69 -7.83
CA VAL A 327 -19.65 6.08 -8.96
C VAL A 327 -20.31 7.43 -8.67
N ILE A 328 -20.36 8.35 -9.64
CA ILE A 328 -21.07 9.65 -9.54
C ILE A 328 -22.16 9.71 -10.60
N LEU A 329 -23.42 9.78 -10.18
CA LEU A 329 -24.60 9.90 -11.06
C LEU A 329 -25.29 11.27 -10.85
N PRO A 330 -25.15 12.23 -11.78
CA PRO A 330 -25.73 13.57 -11.67
C PRO A 330 -27.26 13.62 -11.53
N ASP A 331 -27.97 12.59 -11.99
CA ASP A 331 -29.43 12.45 -11.84
C ASP A 331 -29.86 12.34 -10.35
N LEU A 332 -28.93 12.03 -9.44
CA LEU A 332 -29.12 12.10 -7.99
C LEU A 332 -28.37 13.29 -7.39
N HIS A 333 -27.03 13.28 -7.44
CA HIS A 333 -26.16 14.31 -6.87
C HIS A 333 -24.74 14.24 -7.47
N TYR A 334 -23.97 15.31 -7.29
CA TYR A 334 -22.55 15.35 -7.66
C TYR A 334 -21.67 14.90 -6.49
N GLY A 335 -21.73 13.60 -6.18
CA GLY A 335 -20.87 12.96 -5.19
C GLY A 335 -20.73 11.45 -5.44
N ARG A 336 -19.70 10.82 -4.86
CA ARG A 336 -19.51 9.36 -5.01
C ARG A 336 -20.51 8.58 -4.16
N ASP A 337 -21.11 7.55 -4.74
CA ASP A 337 -22.28 6.88 -4.18
C ASP A 337 -22.26 5.36 -4.45
N ALA A 338 -22.05 4.59 -3.38
CA ALA A 338 -22.08 3.13 -3.44
C ALA A 338 -23.49 2.55 -3.64
N LEU A 339 -24.54 3.20 -3.11
CA LEU A 339 -25.91 2.68 -3.15
C LEU A 339 -26.44 2.68 -4.59
N VAL A 340 -26.27 3.79 -5.32
CA VAL A 340 -26.66 3.82 -6.74
C VAL A 340 -25.79 2.89 -7.60
N GLY A 341 -24.51 2.73 -7.27
CA GLY A 341 -23.62 1.75 -7.93
C GLY A 341 -24.13 0.30 -7.80
N ILE A 342 -24.64 -0.09 -6.62
CA ILE A 342 -25.26 -1.39 -6.38
C ILE A 342 -26.54 -1.54 -7.22
N ALA A 343 -27.44 -0.55 -7.17
CA ALA A 343 -28.71 -0.61 -7.90
C ALA A 343 -28.49 -0.70 -9.42
N ILE A 344 -27.57 0.10 -9.98
CA ILE A 344 -27.18 0.05 -11.39
C ILE A 344 -26.59 -1.32 -11.76
N THR A 345 -25.72 -1.89 -10.92
CA THR A 345 -25.10 -3.20 -11.18
C THR A 345 -26.16 -4.31 -11.24
N LEU A 346 -27.08 -4.35 -10.27
CA LEU A 346 -28.16 -5.34 -10.24
C LEU A 346 -29.12 -5.17 -11.42
N GLN A 347 -29.47 -3.93 -11.79
CA GLN A 347 -30.29 -3.65 -12.95
C GLN A 347 -29.61 -4.11 -14.26
N LEU A 348 -28.30 -3.86 -14.42
CA LEU A 348 -27.54 -4.30 -15.58
C LEU A 348 -27.56 -5.82 -15.74
N LEU A 349 -27.38 -6.58 -14.64
CA LEU A 349 -27.43 -8.03 -14.66
C LEU A 349 -28.85 -8.54 -14.94
N ALA A 350 -29.86 -7.92 -14.33
CA ALA A 350 -31.27 -8.28 -14.53
C ALA A 350 -31.76 -8.05 -15.97
N GLU A 351 -31.28 -6.99 -16.61
CA GLU A 351 -31.65 -6.64 -17.98
C GLU A 351 -30.91 -7.47 -19.04
N ARG A 352 -29.63 -7.76 -18.82
CA ARG A 352 -28.80 -8.48 -19.78
C ARG A 352 -28.90 -10.00 -19.66
N ASP A 353 -29.49 -10.49 -18.57
CA ASP A 353 -29.65 -11.92 -18.26
C ASP A 353 -28.30 -12.66 -18.23
N LEU A 354 -27.32 -12.06 -17.55
CA LEU A 354 -25.96 -12.57 -17.38
C LEU A 354 -25.66 -12.78 -15.90
N SER A 355 -24.86 -13.80 -15.58
CA SER A 355 -24.21 -13.86 -14.27
C SER A 355 -23.15 -12.76 -14.13
N SER A 356 -22.80 -12.39 -12.90
CA SER A 356 -21.82 -11.32 -12.64
C SER A 356 -20.43 -11.68 -13.17
N SER A 357 -20.04 -12.97 -13.14
CA SER A 357 -18.78 -13.45 -13.73
C SER A 357 -18.82 -13.49 -15.25
N GLU A 358 -19.94 -13.86 -15.88
CA GLU A 358 -20.11 -13.79 -17.33
C GLU A 358 -19.98 -12.35 -17.82
N TYR A 359 -20.68 -11.43 -17.17
CA TYR A 359 -20.57 -10.00 -17.44
C TYR A 359 -19.14 -9.49 -17.23
N ARG A 360 -18.49 -9.81 -16.10
CA ARG A 360 -17.11 -9.37 -15.82
C ARG A 360 -16.10 -9.96 -16.82
N ASN A 361 -16.30 -11.19 -17.29
CA ASN A 361 -15.46 -11.84 -18.31
C ASN A 361 -15.68 -11.27 -19.73
N SER A 362 -16.78 -10.56 -19.99
CA SER A 362 -17.03 -9.91 -21.30
C SER A 362 -16.12 -8.71 -21.59
N TRP A 363 -15.48 -8.17 -20.55
CA TRP A 363 -14.57 -7.04 -20.62
C TRP A 363 -13.10 -7.49 -20.47
N PRO A 364 -12.14 -6.84 -21.18
CA PRO A 364 -10.73 -7.16 -21.02
C PRO A 364 -10.27 -6.79 -19.60
N THR A 365 -9.39 -7.58 -19.03
CA THR A 365 -8.76 -7.27 -17.74
C THR A 365 -7.51 -6.41 -17.97
N PHE A 366 -7.37 -5.37 -17.17
CA PHE A 366 -6.18 -4.55 -17.03
C PHE A 366 -5.66 -4.65 -15.60
N HIS A 367 -4.34 -4.50 -15.46
CA HIS A 367 -3.65 -4.59 -14.18
C HIS A 367 -2.96 -3.27 -13.88
N MET A 368 -3.10 -2.81 -12.64
CA MET A 368 -2.55 -1.57 -12.15
C MET A 368 -1.30 -1.83 -11.30
N SER A 369 -0.24 -1.08 -11.57
CA SER A 369 0.99 -1.03 -10.78
C SER A 369 1.08 0.34 -10.09
N LYS A 370 1.19 0.33 -8.75
CA LYS A 370 1.24 1.54 -7.90
C LYS A 370 2.66 1.68 -7.36
N ASN A 371 3.45 2.58 -7.94
CA ASN A 371 4.87 2.81 -7.64
C ASN A 371 5.14 4.22 -7.10
N LYS A 372 6.36 4.45 -6.60
CA LYS A 372 6.89 5.79 -6.28
C LYS A 372 8.38 5.92 -6.61
N ILE A 373 8.84 7.16 -6.75
CA ILE A 373 10.23 7.61 -6.75
C ILE A 373 10.40 8.60 -5.60
N GLN A 374 11.46 8.44 -4.82
CA GLN A 374 11.86 9.41 -3.81
C GLN A 374 12.71 10.51 -4.47
N LEU A 375 12.31 11.77 -4.36
CA LEU A 375 12.97 12.88 -5.03
C LEU A 375 14.34 13.23 -4.41
N ASN A 376 14.45 13.04 -3.09
CA ASN A 376 15.68 13.26 -2.33
C ASN A 376 16.83 12.37 -2.84
N ASP A 377 16.54 11.10 -3.14
CA ASP A 377 17.52 10.10 -3.58
C ASP A 377 18.11 10.45 -4.96
N LEU A 378 17.35 11.20 -5.77
CA LEU A 378 17.75 11.70 -7.08
C LEU A 378 18.41 13.09 -7.04
N GLY A 379 18.36 13.79 -5.91
CA GLY A 379 18.76 15.19 -5.81
C GLY A 379 17.97 16.13 -6.73
N ALA A 380 16.76 15.73 -7.13
CA ALA A 380 15.97 16.38 -8.18
C ALA A 380 14.63 16.90 -7.66
N GLN A 381 14.13 17.98 -8.24
CA GLN A 381 12.81 18.51 -7.96
C GLN A 381 11.73 17.79 -8.79
N ALA A 382 10.50 17.75 -8.29
CA ALA A 382 9.37 17.11 -8.98
C ALA A 382 9.20 17.60 -10.42
N THR A 383 9.30 18.92 -10.65
CA THR A 383 9.20 19.52 -11.99
C THR A 383 10.25 18.96 -12.93
N GLN A 384 11.52 18.89 -12.53
CA GLN A 384 12.61 18.36 -13.37
C GLN A 384 12.37 16.90 -13.81
N VAL A 385 11.72 16.09 -12.97
CA VAL A 385 11.35 14.71 -13.30
C VAL A 385 10.16 14.66 -14.27
N LEU A 386 9.19 15.55 -14.12
CA LEU A 386 8.02 15.64 -14.98
C LEU A 386 8.40 16.19 -16.37
N ASP A 387 9.06 17.35 -16.43
CA ASP A 387 9.51 18.02 -17.65
C ASP A 387 10.35 17.05 -18.52
N MET A 388 11.27 16.30 -17.90
CA MET A 388 12.08 15.27 -18.57
C MET A 388 11.26 14.18 -19.26
N ILE A 389 10.16 13.73 -18.64
CA ILE A 389 9.31 12.67 -19.16
C ILE A 389 8.33 13.22 -20.19
N GLU A 390 7.86 14.45 -20.02
CA GLU A 390 7.11 15.17 -21.05
C GLU A 390 7.95 15.33 -22.34
N ASP A 391 9.16 15.88 -22.24
CA ASP A 391 10.08 16.07 -23.36
C ASP A 391 10.42 14.74 -24.06
N HIS A 392 10.77 13.70 -23.29
CA HIS A 392 11.15 12.40 -23.85
C HIS A 392 10.00 11.71 -24.60
N TYR A 393 8.75 11.95 -24.19
CA TYR A 393 7.55 11.36 -24.79
C TYR A 393 6.69 12.37 -25.57
N ALA A 394 7.22 13.54 -25.94
CA ALA A 394 6.46 14.60 -26.60
C ALA A 394 5.74 14.15 -27.89
N SER A 395 6.30 13.17 -28.61
CA SER A 395 5.69 12.55 -29.81
C SER A 395 4.39 11.77 -29.52
N LEU A 396 4.14 11.39 -28.27
CA LEU A 396 2.91 10.74 -27.81
C LEU A 396 1.89 11.76 -27.25
N SER A 397 2.22 13.05 -27.24
CA SER A 397 1.42 14.14 -26.66
C SER A 397 0.92 13.82 -25.23
N PRO A 398 1.83 13.77 -24.22
CA PRO A 398 1.47 13.45 -22.85
C PRO A 398 0.41 14.43 -22.29
N ASP A 399 -0.49 13.93 -21.45
CA ASP A 399 -1.48 14.76 -20.75
C ASP A 399 -0.85 15.30 -19.46
N THR A 400 -0.74 16.62 -19.36
CA THR A 400 -0.06 17.33 -18.26
C THR A 400 -1.01 17.94 -17.22
N THR A 401 -2.29 17.57 -17.24
CA THR A 401 -3.33 18.18 -16.38
C THR A 401 -3.13 17.93 -14.87
N ASP A 402 -2.43 16.87 -14.46
CA ASP A 402 -2.17 16.52 -13.03
C ASP A 402 -0.84 15.77 -12.85
N GLY A 403 0.24 16.33 -13.38
CA GLY A 403 1.54 15.66 -13.50
C GLY A 403 1.84 15.37 -14.97
N VAL A 404 2.27 14.15 -15.31
CA VAL A 404 2.51 13.74 -16.71
C VAL A 404 1.96 12.34 -16.94
N LYS A 405 0.93 12.20 -17.78
CA LYS A 405 0.39 10.91 -18.24
C LYS A 405 0.80 10.62 -19.68
N VAL A 406 1.61 9.57 -19.87
CA VAL A 406 1.98 9.03 -21.17
C VAL A 406 1.10 7.82 -21.49
N ASN A 407 0.38 7.88 -22.61
CA ASN A 407 -0.43 6.75 -23.10
C ASN A 407 0.33 5.98 -24.17
N PHE A 408 0.48 4.68 -23.98
CA PHE A 408 0.95 3.71 -24.97
C PHE A 408 -0.22 2.87 -25.49
N GLU A 409 0.02 2.14 -26.59
CA GLU A 409 -0.97 1.28 -27.25
C GLU A 409 -1.58 0.24 -26.29
N GLU A 410 -0.75 -0.49 -25.53
CA GLU A 410 -1.21 -1.55 -24.62
C GLU A 410 -1.38 -1.11 -23.15
N GLY A 411 -0.81 0.04 -22.76
CA GLY A 411 -0.78 0.49 -21.36
C GLY A 411 -0.48 1.98 -21.21
N TRP A 412 -0.42 2.50 -19.99
CA TRP A 412 -0.07 3.92 -19.74
C TRP A 412 0.77 4.06 -18.48
N VAL A 413 1.47 5.20 -18.33
CA VAL A 413 2.10 5.61 -17.07
C VAL A 413 1.70 7.05 -16.73
N HIS A 414 1.35 7.28 -15.47
CA HIS A 414 1.01 8.60 -14.91
C HIS A 414 1.95 8.91 -13.75
N LEU A 415 2.79 9.93 -13.93
CA LEU A 415 3.68 10.46 -12.93
C LEU A 415 2.99 11.62 -12.23
N ARG A 416 2.79 11.54 -10.92
CA ARG A 416 2.07 12.55 -10.15
C ARG A 416 2.87 12.95 -8.89
N PRO A 417 3.20 14.24 -8.70
CA PRO A 417 3.89 14.69 -7.50
C PRO A 417 3.02 14.48 -6.26
N SER A 418 3.64 14.25 -5.09
CA SER A 418 2.91 14.25 -3.83
C SER A 418 2.87 15.66 -3.23
N ASN A 419 1.68 16.08 -2.80
CA ASN A 419 1.48 17.39 -2.15
C ASN A 419 2.05 17.46 -0.72
N THR A 420 2.40 16.31 -0.13
CA THR A 420 2.76 16.18 1.30
C THR A 420 4.11 15.53 1.55
N GLU A 421 4.75 14.98 0.51
CA GLU A 421 5.98 14.19 0.62
C GLU A 421 6.90 14.51 -0.57
N PRO A 422 8.23 14.48 -0.43
CA PRO A 422 9.17 14.67 -1.54
C PRO A 422 9.26 13.41 -2.41
N ILE A 423 8.15 13.04 -3.06
CA ILE A 423 8.02 11.88 -3.94
C ILE A 423 7.23 12.22 -5.22
N VAL A 424 7.52 11.47 -6.28
CA VAL A 424 6.63 11.35 -7.45
C VAL A 424 6.04 9.95 -7.43
N ARG A 425 4.71 9.85 -7.38
CA ARG A 425 3.98 8.58 -7.54
C ARG A 425 3.96 8.22 -9.02
N ILE A 426 4.14 6.94 -9.32
CA ILE A 426 4.12 6.40 -10.68
C ILE A 426 3.02 5.34 -10.71
N TYR A 427 1.89 5.68 -11.33
CA TYR A 427 0.84 4.72 -11.61
C TYR A 427 1.05 4.19 -13.03
N ALA A 428 0.96 2.88 -13.22
CA ALA A 428 1.05 2.28 -14.55
C ALA A 428 -0.07 1.24 -14.76
N GLU A 429 -0.55 1.13 -15.99
CA GLU A 429 -1.53 0.13 -16.40
C GLU A 429 -0.96 -0.72 -17.53
N GLY A 430 -1.23 -2.03 -17.52
CA GLY A 430 -0.92 -2.94 -18.63
C GLY A 430 -1.91 -4.10 -18.75
N PRO A 431 -1.80 -4.93 -19.80
CA PRO A 431 -2.63 -6.13 -20.00
C PRO A 431 -2.30 -7.26 -19.00
N SER A 432 -1.17 -7.18 -18.30
CA SER A 432 -0.79 -8.05 -17.18
C SER A 432 -0.08 -7.23 -16.10
N LEU A 433 0.09 -7.79 -14.90
CA LEU A 433 0.80 -7.13 -13.81
C LEU A 433 2.29 -6.92 -14.15
N GLU A 434 2.89 -7.88 -14.85
CA GLU A 434 4.26 -7.83 -15.37
C GLU A 434 4.43 -6.68 -16.36
N ALA A 435 3.48 -6.51 -17.29
CA ALA A 435 3.48 -5.40 -18.24
C ALA A 435 3.32 -4.04 -17.55
N ALA A 436 2.40 -3.93 -16.58
CA ALA A 436 2.22 -2.71 -15.79
C ALA A 436 3.49 -2.34 -15.00
N ASN A 437 4.12 -3.34 -14.37
CA ASN A 437 5.41 -3.19 -13.68
C ASN A 437 6.53 -2.81 -14.64
N ALA A 438 6.60 -3.39 -15.84
CA ALA A 438 7.58 -3.07 -16.86
C ALA A 438 7.44 -1.63 -17.38
N PHE A 439 6.21 -1.13 -17.56
CA PHE A 439 5.98 0.28 -17.89
C PHE A 439 6.47 1.22 -16.77
N ALA A 440 6.16 0.92 -15.50
CA ALA A 440 6.64 1.69 -14.36
C ALA A 440 8.18 1.65 -14.23
N LYS A 441 8.79 0.47 -14.40
CA LYS A 441 10.25 0.29 -14.35
C LYS A 441 10.95 1.04 -15.47
N ARG A 442 10.46 0.96 -16.71
CA ARG A 442 11.00 1.72 -17.86
C ARG A 442 11.09 3.22 -17.57
N ILE A 443 10.06 3.80 -16.95
CA ILE A 443 10.04 5.22 -16.56
C ILE A 443 11.06 5.51 -15.44
N LYS A 444 11.14 4.65 -14.41
CA LYS A 444 12.17 4.79 -13.35
C LYS A 444 13.59 4.73 -13.91
N ASP A 445 13.89 3.72 -14.75
CA ASP A 445 15.19 3.50 -15.36
C ASP A 445 15.62 4.71 -16.23
N GLN A 446 14.67 5.31 -16.95
CA GLN A 446 14.90 6.52 -17.77
C GLN A 446 15.23 7.76 -16.92
N ILE A 447 14.50 7.97 -15.81
CA ILE A 447 14.74 9.08 -14.88
C ILE A 447 16.13 8.92 -14.25
N ALA A 448 16.47 7.72 -13.78
CA ALA A 448 17.79 7.42 -13.21
C ALA A 448 18.92 7.63 -14.25
N SER A 449 18.75 7.14 -15.47
CA SER A 449 19.75 7.26 -16.54
C SER A 449 20.04 8.71 -16.92
N ASN A 450 19.00 9.53 -17.14
CA ASN A 450 19.16 10.91 -17.55
C ASN A 450 19.71 11.80 -16.42
N LEU A 451 19.24 11.64 -15.19
CA LEU A 451 19.78 12.38 -14.04
C LEU A 451 21.22 11.97 -13.73
N GLY A 452 21.57 10.68 -13.86
CA GLY A 452 22.95 10.20 -13.79
C GLY A 452 23.84 10.83 -14.86
N PHE A 453 23.35 10.97 -16.09
CA PHE A 453 24.08 11.64 -17.18
C PHE A 453 24.26 13.14 -16.92
N ILE A 454 23.24 13.83 -16.40
CA ILE A 454 23.31 15.25 -16.02
C ILE A 454 24.31 15.46 -14.87
N LEU A 455 24.34 14.57 -13.87
CA LEU A 455 25.35 14.56 -12.81
C LEU A 455 26.77 14.38 -13.36
N LEU A 456 26.96 13.48 -14.33
CA LEU A 456 28.24 13.25 -15.01
C LEU A 456 28.71 14.48 -15.83
N VAL A 457 27.80 15.15 -16.54
CA VAL A 457 28.08 16.38 -17.29
C VAL A 457 28.38 17.55 -16.34
N LEU A 458 27.63 17.70 -15.24
CA LEU A 458 27.93 18.70 -14.22
C LEU A 458 29.29 18.45 -13.54
N TRP A 459 29.63 17.19 -13.26
CA TRP A 459 30.98 16.82 -12.78
C TRP A 459 32.06 17.16 -13.80
N ALA A 460 31.84 16.95 -15.10
CA ALA A 460 32.78 17.35 -16.14
C ALA A 460 32.97 18.88 -16.21
N PHE A 461 31.90 19.67 -16.06
CA PHE A 461 31.98 21.15 -16.07
C PHE A 461 32.60 21.74 -14.80
N VAL A 462 32.33 21.16 -13.63
CA VAL A 462 33.00 21.54 -12.37
C VAL A 462 34.48 21.13 -12.42
N GLY A 463 34.78 19.93 -12.95
CA GLY A 463 36.15 19.44 -13.14
C GLY A 463 37.00 20.31 -14.08
N LEU A 464 36.41 20.86 -15.15
CA LEU A 464 37.10 21.80 -16.05
C LEU A 464 37.36 23.18 -15.41
N SER A 465 36.66 23.54 -14.34
CA SER A 465 36.81 24.84 -13.68
C SER A 465 37.89 24.85 -12.58
N CYS A 466 38.43 23.69 -12.21
CA CYS A 466 39.44 23.54 -11.15
C CYS A 466 40.88 23.31 -11.64
N THR A 467 41.16 23.40 -12.94
CA THR A 467 42.49 23.08 -13.52
C THR A 467 43.12 24.22 -14.33
N LEU A 468 42.93 25.48 -13.90
CA LEU A 468 43.68 26.64 -14.41
C LEU A 468 44.19 27.55 -13.27
N LYS A 469 45.17 27.05 -12.52
CA LYS A 469 46.21 27.81 -11.80
C LYS A 469 47.30 26.87 -11.29
N ASP A 470 48.39 26.78 -12.03
CA ASP A 470 49.75 27.13 -11.57
C ASP A 470 50.84 26.55 -12.51
N ASN A 471 51.62 27.44 -13.12
CA ASN A 471 52.98 27.15 -13.62
C ASN A 471 53.93 27.05 -12.39
N GLU A 472 55.14 26.49 -12.37
CA GLU A 472 56.13 26.05 -13.37
C GLU A 472 57.11 25.08 -12.62
N ALA A 473 58.12 24.38 -13.16
CA ALA A 473 58.81 24.31 -14.47
C ALA A 473 59.53 22.94 -14.60
N GLY A 474 60.07 22.58 -15.78
CA GLY A 474 61.07 21.49 -15.91
C GLY A 474 61.12 20.71 -17.23
N SER A 475 62.16 20.98 -18.03
CA SER A 475 62.73 20.18 -19.14
C SER A 475 62.72 18.63 -18.94
N SER A 476 62.63 17.72 -19.93
CA SER A 476 62.97 17.77 -21.38
C SER A 476 62.70 16.43 -22.12
N VAL A 477 62.92 16.40 -23.46
CA VAL A 477 63.27 15.24 -24.36
C VAL A 477 62.15 14.48 -25.13
N TYR A 478 62.07 14.79 -26.44
CA TYR A 478 61.88 13.94 -27.65
C TYR A 478 60.72 12.92 -27.88
N SER A 479 59.82 13.33 -28.80
CA SER A 479 59.55 12.75 -30.15
C SER A 479 58.68 11.49 -30.43
N SER A 480 57.77 11.69 -31.42
CA SER A 480 57.29 10.72 -32.45
C SER A 480 56.38 9.56 -32.00
N GLU A 481 55.45 9.01 -32.79
CA GLU A 481 54.78 9.35 -34.07
C GLU A 481 53.56 8.40 -34.26
N LYS A 482 52.61 8.73 -35.16
CA LYS A 482 51.69 7.81 -35.92
C LYS A 482 50.70 6.93 -35.11
N SER A 483 49.37 7.09 -35.23
CA SER A 483 48.44 6.96 -36.38
C SER A 483 48.04 5.52 -36.75
N ASN A 484 46.75 5.20 -36.59
CA ASN A 484 45.85 4.41 -37.47
C ASN A 484 44.65 3.87 -36.64
N GLN A 485 43.51 3.44 -37.17
CA GLN A 485 42.65 3.73 -38.34
C GLN A 485 41.67 2.53 -38.44
N LEU A 486 40.43 2.76 -38.90
CA LEU A 486 39.37 1.77 -39.23
C LEU A 486 38.85 0.88 -38.07
N SER A 487 37.56 0.63 -37.80
CA SER A 487 36.24 0.79 -38.47
C SER A 487 35.59 -0.50 -39.03
N THR A 488 34.30 -0.64 -38.71
CA THR A 488 33.22 -1.41 -39.39
C THR A 488 33.26 -2.94 -39.44
N SER A 489 32.15 -3.54 -38.98
CA SER A 489 31.40 -4.56 -39.75
C SER A 489 29.90 -4.50 -39.41
N ASN A 490 29.06 -5.05 -40.29
CA ASN A 490 27.62 -4.75 -40.36
C ASN A 490 26.69 -5.79 -39.71
N SER A 491 25.50 -5.28 -39.37
CA SER A 491 24.19 -5.95 -39.19
C SER A 491 23.97 -7.36 -39.76
N ALA A 492 23.17 -8.16 -39.04
CA ALA A 492 22.25 -9.13 -39.63
C ALA A 492 20.92 -9.16 -38.84
N SER A 493 19.80 -9.23 -39.56
CA SER A 493 18.44 -9.22 -39.01
C SER A 493 17.83 -10.62 -38.95
N TYR A 494 16.94 -10.86 -37.99
CA TYR A 494 16.02 -12.01 -38.03
C TYR A 494 14.58 -11.61 -37.66
N LYS A 495 13.62 -12.20 -38.38
CA LYS A 495 12.17 -12.02 -38.17
C LYS A 495 11.67 -13.00 -37.12
N ALA A 496 10.69 -12.58 -36.32
CA ALA A 496 9.94 -13.44 -35.42
C ALA A 496 8.56 -13.77 -36.00
N THR A 497 8.05 -14.97 -35.68
CA THR A 497 6.64 -15.34 -35.72
C THR A 497 6.26 -15.90 -34.34
N PRO A 498 5.01 -15.70 -33.89
CA PRO A 498 4.65 -15.88 -32.48
C PRO A 498 4.37 -17.35 -32.14
N ASP A 499 4.71 -17.76 -30.92
CA ASP A 499 4.17 -18.96 -30.30
C ASP A 499 3.94 -18.73 -28.79
N THR A 500 2.91 -19.35 -28.26
CA THR A 500 2.35 -19.10 -26.92
C THR A 500 2.87 -20.10 -25.89
N SER A 501 3.50 -19.64 -24.80
CA SER A 501 3.57 -20.47 -23.57
C SER A 501 3.81 -19.65 -22.30
N PHE A 502 3.16 -20.11 -21.23
CA PHE A 502 3.29 -19.77 -19.81
C PHE A 502 4.67 -19.28 -19.34
N SER A 503 4.68 -18.31 -18.41
CA SER A 503 5.86 -18.01 -17.58
C SER A 503 6.37 -19.30 -16.93
N LYS A 504 7.65 -19.60 -17.15
CA LYS A 504 8.29 -20.83 -16.69
C LYS A 504 9.01 -20.56 -15.39
N THR A 505 8.62 -21.26 -14.33
CA THR A 505 9.49 -21.46 -13.17
C THR A 505 10.78 -22.12 -13.66
N VAL A 506 11.93 -21.44 -13.57
CA VAL A 506 13.22 -21.98 -13.98
C VAL A 506 13.72 -22.95 -12.91
N GLN A 507 13.21 -24.18 -12.95
CA GLN A 507 13.72 -25.28 -12.13
C GLN A 507 15.03 -25.79 -12.73
N GLN A 508 16.17 -25.31 -12.23
CA GLN A 508 17.19 -26.27 -11.82
C GLN A 508 16.58 -27.13 -10.70
N GLU A 509 16.73 -28.45 -10.76
CA GLU A 509 15.84 -29.41 -10.07
C GLU A 509 15.77 -29.24 -8.53
N ASP A 510 16.71 -28.52 -7.94
CA ASP A 510 16.97 -28.40 -6.50
C ASP A 510 16.64 -27.04 -5.85
N TRP A 511 16.59 -25.95 -6.63
CA TRP A 511 16.35 -24.59 -6.11
C TRP A 511 14.92 -24.11 -6.44
N VAL A 512 14.35 -23.27 -5.58
CA VAL A 512 13.02 -22.69 -5.77
C VAL A 512 13.13 -21.17 -5.66
N TYR A 513 12.97 -20.52 -6.80
CA TYR A 513 13.01 -19.07 -6.96
C TYR A 513 12.09 -18.66 -8.12
N THR A 514 11.83 -17.37 -8.26
CA THR A 514 11.11 -16.78 -9.40
C THR A 514 12.01 -15.84 -10.20
N GLU A 515 11.61 -15.50 -11.42
CA GLU A 515 12.31 -14.49 -12.25
C GLU A 515 12.43 -13.14 -11.53
N GLN A 516 11.51 -12.81 -10.61
CA GLN A 516 11.58 -11.62 -9.77
C GLN A 516 12.68 -11.70 -8.71
N ASP A 517 12.94 -12.88 -8.14
CA ASP A 517 14.02 -13.06 -7.16
C ASP A 517 15.40 -12.93 -7.83
N VAL A 518 15.53 -13.39 -9.09
CA VAL A 518 16.72 -13.14 -9.93
C VAL A 518 16.83 -11.65 -10.27
N ALA A 519 15.73 -10.99 -10.67
CA ALA A 519 15.76 -9.56 -11.01
C ALA A 519 16.15 -8.68 -9.81
N ILE A 520 15.71 -9.00 -8.59
CA ILE A 520 16.11 -8.29 -7.36
C ILE A 520 17.60 -8.53 -7.07
N PHE A 521 18.10 -9.75 -7.27
CA PHE A 521 19.52 -10.04 -7.17
C PHE A 521 20.35 -9.23 -8.19
N ASP A 522 19.97 -9.23 -9.46
CA ASP A 522 20.65 -8.51 -10.53
C ASP A 522 20.66 -6.99 -10.27
N GLU A 523 19.53 -6.42 -9.85
CA GLU A 523 19.42 -5.00 -9.46
C GLU A 523 20.40 -4.65 -8.33
N LEU A 524 20.50 -5.52 -7.33
CA LEU A 524 21.40 -5.36 -6.19
C LEU A 524 22.88 -5.48 -6.60
N MET A 525 23.24 -6.48 -7.42
CA MET A 525 24.60 -6.62 -7.96
C MET A 525 25.01 -5.40 -8.82
N MET A 526 24.07 -4.83 -9.59
CA MET A 526 24.32 -3.62 -10.38
C MET A 526 24.44 -2.36 -9.50
N GLN A 527 23.64 -2.24 -8.43
CA GLN A 527 23.61 -1.06 -7.58
C GLN A 527 24.81 -0.98 -6.62
N PHE A 528 25.29 -2.12 -6.12
CA PHE A 528 26.33 -2.17 -5.09
C PHE A 528 27.66 -2.66 -5.65
N SER A 529 28.55 -1.74 -6.04
CA SER A 529 29.96 -2.03 -6.28
C SER A 529 30.79 -1.76 -5.02
N PRO A 530 31.13 -2.77 -4.18
CA PRO A 530 31.89 -2.56 -2.95
C PRO A 530 33.31 -2.08 -3.26
N SER A 531 33.83 -1.13 -2.46
CA SER A 531 35.26 -0.85 -2.49
C SER A 531 36.04 -2.02 -1.88
N LYS A 532 37.34 -2.13 -2.20
CA LYS A 532 38.20 -3.20 -1.68
C LYS A 532 38.20 -3.25 -0.16
N ASP A 533 38.22 -2.08 0.49
CA ASP A 533 38.32 -1.92 1.95
C ASP A 533 36.95 -1.83 2.66
N GLU A 534 35.83 -1.91 1.95
CA GLU A 534 34.49 -1.92 2.56
C GLU A 534 34.22 -3.28 3.23
N THR A 535 33.77 -3.31 4.48
CA THR A 535 33.58 -4.57 5.23
C THR A 535 32.24 -5.26 4.91
N ILE A 536 32.15 -6.58 5.07
CA ILE A 536 30.90 -7.33 4.99
C ILE A 536 29.84 -6.75 5.93
N ALA A 537 30.21 -6.40 7.17
CA ALA A 537 29.31 -5.76 8.14
C ALA A 537 28.68 -4.45 7.60
N LYS A 538 29.45 -3.66 6.83
CA LYS A 538 28.99 -2.41 6.21
C LYS A 538 28.17 -2.66 4.93
N LEU A 539 28.41 -3.76 4.23
CA LEU A 539 27.55 -4.20 3.12
C LEU A 539 26.19 -4.68 3.64
N ILE A 540 26.16 -5.46 4.72
CA ILE A 540 24.91 -5.87 5.37
C ILE A 540 24.04 -4.67 5.74
N THR A 541 24.62 -3.59 6.30
CA THR A 541 23.83 -2.40 6.63
C THR A 541 23.37 -1.60 5.41
N LYS A 542 24.19 -1.51 4.34
CA LYS A 542 23.79 -0.88 3.07
C LYS A 542 22.66 -1.65 2.37
N ILE A 543 22.85 -2.96 2.20
CA ILE A 543 21.91 -3.85 1.49
C ILE A 543 20.62 -4.00 2.31
N GLY A 544 20.71 -4.03 3.64
CA GLY A 544 19.51 -4.07 4.48
C GLY A 544 18.56 -2.90 4.24
N ARG A 545 19.10 -1.72 3.92
CA ARG A 545 18.29 -0.54 3.55
C ARG A 545 17.65 -0.62 2.17
N PHE A 546 18.22 -1.39 1.24
CA PHE A 546 17.57 -1.66 -0.06
C PHE A 546 16.22 -2.37 0.12
N PHE A 547 16.11 -3.24 1.13
CA PHE A 547 14.86 -3.92 1.47
C PHE A 547 13.92 -3.11 2.38
N GLU A 548 14.20 -1.85 2.75
CA GLU A 548 13.30 -1.07 3.61
C GLU A 548 11.90 -0.92 3.00
N GLY A 549 10.87 -1.33 3.75
CA GLY A 549 9.49 -1.40 3.30
C GLY A 549 9.08 -2.71 2.63
N GLN A 550 10.01 -3.65 2.38
CA GLN A 550 9.69 -4.97 1.83
C GLN A 550 8.77 -5.75 2.79
N ARG A 551 7.83 -6.52 2.24
CA ARG A 551 6.77 -7.22 3.01
C ARG A 551 7.34 -8.26 3.97
N TYR A 552 6.78 -8.32 5.18
CA TYR A 552 6.99 -9.43 6.11
C TYR A 552 6.07 -10.61 5.76
N VAL A 553 6.61 -11.83 5.66
CA VAL A 553 5.82 -13.08 5.53
C VAL A 553 6.44 -14.18 6.37
N ALA A 554 5.67 -14.73 7.32
CA ALA A 554 6.10 -15.88 8.11
C ALA A 554 6.10 -17.19 7.29
N HIS A 555 6.95 -18.13 7.67
CA HIS A 555 7.07 -19.46 7.04
C HIS A 555 7.48 -19.44 5.55
N ALA A 556 8.22 -18.41 5.12
CA ALA A 556 8.66 -18.22 3.74
C ALA A 556 9.45 -19.43 3.16
N LEU A 557 10.04 -20.27 4.02
CA LEU A 557 10.82 -21.46 3.67
C LEU A 557 10.03 -22.79 3.65
N GLU A 558 8.72 -22.81 3.92
CA GLU A 558 7.90 -24.05 3.98
C GLU A 558 6.88 -24.17 2.83
N VAL A 559 7.21 -23.61 1.66
CA VAL A 559 6.32 -23.56 0.49
C VAL A 559 6.22 -24.88 -0.30
N THR A 560 7.18 -25.79 -0.16
CA THR A 560 7.25 -27.10 -0.84
C THR A 560 6.90 -28.26 0.10
N ASP A 561 6.72 -29.49 -0.41
CA ASP A 561 6.44 -30.68 0.42
C ASP A 561 7.71 -31.45 0.84
N GLN A 562 8.79 -31.21 0.09
CA GLN A 562 10.15 -31.67 0.36
C GLN A 562 11.06 -30.47 0.64
N GLU A 563 12.18 -30.71 1.31
CA GLU A 563 13.18 -29.68 1.58
C GLU A 563 13.88 -29.25 0.28
N LYS A 564 13.81 -27.95 -0.02
CA LYS A 564 14.50 -27.32 -1.16
C LYS A 564 15.09 -25.99 -0.71
N LEU A 565 16.14 -25.54 -1.40
CA LEU A 565 16.65 -24.18 -1.18
C LEU A 565 15.63 -23.19 -1.72
N ILE A 566 14.85 -22.58 -0.82
CA ILE A 566 13.92 -21.50 -1.18
C ILE A 566 14.69 -20.18 -1.19
N ILE A 567 14.73 -19.52 -2.34
CA ILE A 567 15.32 -18.19 -2.50
C ILE A 567 14.16 -17.22 -2.75
N ASN A 568 13.82 -16.43 -1.74
CA ASN A 568 12.74 -15.45 -1.82
C ASN A 568 13.26 -14.09 -1.35
N LEU A 569 13.49 -13.18 -2.30
CA LEU A 569 13.92 -11.80 -2.01
C LEU A 569 12.73 -10.82 -1.95
N ARG A 570 11.51 -11.31 -2.15
CA ARG A 570 10.27 -10.52 -2.18
C ARG A 570 9.52 -10.54 -0.87
N ASP A 571 9.55 -11.65 -0.16
CA ASP A 571 8.81 -11.84 1.08
C ASP A 571 9.74 -12.42 2.14
N LEU A 572 9.97 -11.67 3.22
CA LEU A 572 11.04 -11.91 4.18
C LEU A 572 10.49 -12.04 5.60
N ASP A 573 10.95 -13.02 6.37
CA ASP A 573 10.86 -13.01 7.83
C ASP A 573 12.18 -12.53 8.45
N CYS A 574 12.24 -12.45 9.78
CA CYS A 574 13.40 -11.88 10.47
C CYS A 574 14.68 -12.73 10.31
N THR A 575 14.55 -14.04 10.12
CA THR A 575 15.69 -14.95 9.98
C THR A 575 16.17 -14.94 8.53
N THR A 576 15.26 -15.18 7.58
CA THR A 576 15.55 -15.15 6.14
C THR A 576 16.13 -13.81 5.71
N TYR A 577 15.65 -12.68 6.25
CA TYR A 577 16.27 -11.37 6.03
C TYR A 577 17.76 -11.36 6.41
N ALA A 578 18.12 -11.81 7.62
CA ALA A 578 19.51 -11.83 8.07
C ALA A 578 20.39 -12.78 7.23
N GLU A 579 19.88 -13.97 6.88
CA GLU A 579 20.55 -14.93 6.01
C GLU A 579 20.82 -14.35 4.61
N HIS A 580 19.81 -13.74 3.99
CA HIS A 580 19.92 -13.13 2.67
C HIS A 580 20.93 -11.97 2.68
N LEU A 581 20.93 -11.10 3.70
CA LEU A 581 21.91 -10.02 3.80
C LEU A 581 23.35 -10.52 3.92
N LEU A 582 23.58 -11.59 4.69
CA LEU A 582 24.91 -12.20 4.83
C LEU A 582 25.36 -12.83 3.50
N ALA A 583 24.49 -13.63 2.86
CA ALA A 583 24.77 -14.26 1.57
C ALA A 583 25.05 -13.24 0.46
N LEU A 584 24.22 -12.21 0.33
CA LEU A 584 24.36 -11.14 -0.69
C LEU A 584 25.64 -10.33 -0.48
N SER A 585 25.95 -9.96 0.77
CA SER A 585 27.19 -9.23 1.11
C SER A 585 28.44 -10.04 0.77
N ARG A 586 28.43 -11.34 1.08
CA ARG A 586 29.55 -12.25 0.79
C ARG A 586 29.69 -12.49 -0.72
N THR A 587 28.58 -12.63 -1.44
CA THR A 587 28.58 -12.74 -2.91
C THR A 587 29.22 -11.51 -3.56
N LEU A 588 28.82 -10.30 -3.15
CA LEU A 588 29.40 -9.04 -3.64
C LEU A 588 30.91 -8.92 -3.40
N LYS A 589 31.44 -9.60 -2.38
CA LYS A 589 32.88 -9.65 -2.08
C LYS A 589 33.65 -10.78 -2.76
N SER A 590 32.96 -11.77 -3.31
CA SER A 590 33.58 -12.88 -4.01
C SER A 590 34.09 -12.46 -5.40
N GLU A 591 34.94 -13.29 -6.01
CA GLU A 591 35.38 -13.09 -7.40
C GLU A 591 34.27 -13.37 -8.44
N ASN A 592 33.18 -14.07 -8.07
CA ASN A 592 32.08 -14.41 -8.97
C ASN A 592 30.72 -14.02 -8.37
N GLN A 593 30.16 -12.95 -8.91
CA GLN A 593 28.90 -12.34 -8.44
C GLN A 593 27.69 -12.93 -9.18
N SER A 594 27.65 -14.26 -9.35
CA SER A 594 26.57 -14.96 -10.04
C SER A 594 25.41 -15.29 -9.10
N PHE A 595 24.19 -15.44 -9.64
CA PHE A 595 23.03 -15.89 -8.87
C PHE A 595 23.27 -17.31 -8.31
N GLU A 596 24.01 -18.14 -9.05
CA GLU A 596 24.41 -19.48 -8.62
C GLU A 596 25.38 -19.48 -7.43
N ASP A 597 26.28 -18.50 -7.32
CA ASP A 597 27.19 -18.40 -6.17
C ASP A 597 26.51 -17.79 -4.95
N TYR A 598 25.59 -16.84 -5.16
CA TYR A 598 24.69 -16.38 -4.11
C TYR A 598 23.82 -17.51 -3.54
N ALA A 599 23.27 -18.36 -4.40
CA ALA A 599 22.51 -19.53 -3.96
C ALA A 599 23.38 -20.52 -3.16
N LYS A 600 24.67 -20.69 -3.53
CA LYS A 600 25.62 -21.52 -2.75
C LYS A 600 25.96 -20.90 -1.40
N GLU A 601 26.25 -19.60 -1.33
CA GLU A 601 26.47 -18.89 -0.06
C GLU A 601 25.24 -19.00 0.85
N LEU A 602 24.03 -18.83 0.30
CA LEU A 602 22.80 -18.99 1.05
C LEU A 602 22.56 -20.45 1.52
N GLU A 603 22.86 -21.45 0.69
CA GLU A 603 22.79 -22.86 1.12
C GLU A 603 23.83 -23.16 2.21
N ALA A 604 25.03 -22.60 2.10
CA ALA A 604 26.09 -22.76 3.08
C ALA A 604 25.75 -22.10 4.44
N ILE A 605 24.99 -21.00 4.43
CA ILE A 605 24.55 -20.27 5.64
C ILE A 605 23.35 -20.95 6.35
N ARG A 606 22.44 -21.56 5.59
CA ARG A 606 21.12 -22.01 6.08
C ARG A 606 21.08 -23.48 6.54
N TYR A 607 22.05 -24.28 6.12
CA TYR A 607 22.08 -25.73 6.37
C TYR A 607 23.34 -26.15 7.12
N ARG A 608 23.18 -27.12 8.03
CA ARG A 608 24.26 -27.66 8.87
C ARG A 608 25.39 -28.22 8.00
N ASP A 609 26.63 -28.00 8.41
CA ASP A 609 27.84 -28.32 7.63
C ASP A 609 27.86 -27.69 6.22
N GLY A 610 27.07 -26.62 6.00
CA GLY A 610 26.86 -25.97 4.71
C GLY A 610 26.20 -26.84 3.63
N LYS A 611 25.43 -27.88 4.01
CA LYS A 611 24.91 -28.89 3.06
C LYS A 611 23.42 -29.14 3.22
N ARG A 612 22.63 -28.81 2.19
CA ARG A 612 21.21 -29.16 2.16
C ARG A 612 21.01 -30.67 2.00
N GLY A 613 20.11 -31.21 2.80
CA GLY A 613 19.65 -32.59 2.76
C GLY A 613 18.16 -32.69 3.05
N ALA A 614 17.76 -33.54 4.00
CA ALA A 614 16.39 -33.57 4.51
C ALA A 614 16.07 -32.30 5.32
N TYR A 615 14.80 -32.07 5.66
CA TYR A 615 14.35 -30.95 6.51
C TYR A 615 15.14 -30.82 7.83
N THR A 616 15.63 -31.93 8.37
CA THR A 616 16.45 -32.01 9.59
C THR A 616 17.88 -31.47 9.42
N SER A 617 18.35 -31.22 8.19
CA SER A 617 19.63 -30.56 7.91
C SER A 617 19.58 -29.03 7.98
N ARG A 618 18.38 -28.42 7.93
CA ARG A 618 18.22 -26.97 8.08
C ARG A 618 18.54 -26.55 9.53
N LEU A 619 19.16 -25.40 9.68
CA LEU A 619 19.47 -24.79 10.98
C LEU A 619 18.20 -24.09 11.52
N HIS A 620 17.41 -24.80 12.34
CA HIS A 620 16.10 -24.30 12.81
C HIS A 620 16.17 -23.44 14.07
N TYR A 621 17.25 -23.57 14.85
CA TYR A 621 17.47 -22.84 16.09
C TYR A 621 18.58 -21.81 15.89
N PHE A 622 18.31 -20.54 16.22
CA PHE A 622 19.24 -19.47 15.86
C PHE A 622 20.55 -19.52 16.66
N SER A 623 20.53 -20.10 17.86
CA SER A 623 21.75 -20.42 18.62
C SER A 623 22.63 -21.45 17.88
N GLU A 624 22.04 -22.45 17.24
CA GLU A 624 22.77 -23.37 16.36
C GLU A 624 23.27 -22.64 15.11
N TRP A 625 22.42 -21.85 14.46
CA TRP A 625 22.76 -21.08 13.26
C TRP A 625 24.00 -20.22 13.46
N ILE A 626 24.08 -19.48 14.57
CA ILE A 626 25.23 -18.63 14.91
C ILE A 626 26.53 -19.44 15.00
N TYR A 627 26.51 -20.60 15.67
CA TYR A 627 27.73 -21.36 15.95
C TYR A 627 28.16 -22.25 14.77
N ASP A 628 27.22 -22.82 14.01
CA ASP A 628 27.52 -23.51 12.74
C ASP A 628 28.15 -22.54 11.73
N ASN A 629 27.55 -21.36 11.53
CA ASN A 629 28.13 -20.32 10.68
C ASN A 629 29.48 -19.79 11.20
N ALA A 630 29.76 -19.90 12.51
CA ALA A 630 31.06 -19.54 13.09
C ALA A 630 32.12 -20.61 12.89
N GLU A 631 31.77 -21.89 13.01
CA GLU A 631 32.63 -23.03 12.67
C GLU A 631 32.96 -23.04 11.16
N ASN A 632 31.99 -22.65 10.32
CA ASN A 632 32.18 -22.42 8.88
C ASN A 632 32.83 -21.07 8.53
N GLY A 633 33.22 -20.26 9.52
CA GLY A 633 34.02 -19.05 9.34
C GLY A 633 33.31 -17.86 8.69
N MET A 634 31.97 -17.86 8.64
CA MET A 634 31.12 -16.79 8.06
C MET A 634 30.74 -15.71 9.08
N VAL A 635 30.76 -16.05 10.37
CA VAL A 635 30.56 -15.13 11.49
C VAL A 635 31.52 -15.43 12.64
N GLN A 636 31.57 -14.55 13.63
CA GLN A 636 32.22 -14.73 14.92
C GLN A 636 31.18 -14.65 16.04
N THR A 637 31.50 -15.26 17.18
CA THR A 637 30.67 -15.27 18.40
C THR A 637 31.24 -14.33 19.48
N PRO A 638 31.22 -12.99 19.30
CA PRO A 638 31.82 -12.05 20.26
C PRO A 638 31.23 -12.20 21.67
N THR A 639 29.98 -12.66 21.78
CA THR A 639 29.31 -12.98 23.04
C THR A 639 30.06 -13.99 23.92
N ASP A 640 30.93 -14.85 23.39
CA ASP A 640 31.73 -15.78 24.20
C ASP A 640 32.83 -15.08 25.04
N GLN A 641 33.18 -13.84 24.71
CA GLN A 641 34.24 -13.09 25.40
C GLN A 641 33.73 -12.28 26.61
N PHE A 642 32.45 -11.92 26.61
CA PHE A 642 31.86 -10.97 27.58
C PHE A 642 30.43 -11.30 28.03
N GLY A 643 29.78 -12.28 27.40
CA GLY A 643 28.46 -12.75 27.77
C GLY A 643 28.47 -13.66 29.00
N THR A 644 27.33 -14.27 29.26
CA THR A 644 27.15 -15.34 30.26
C THR A 644 26.68 -16.61 29.57
N PRO A 645 26.94 -17.81 30.14
CA PRO A 645 26.37 -19.05 29.64
C PRO A 645 24.85 -18.95 29.50
N TYR A 646 24.35 -19.25 28.30
CA TYR A 646 22.93 -19.33 28.01
C TYR A 646 22.39 -20.69 28.47
N PRO A 647 21.33 -20.74 29.28
CA PRO A 647 20.76 -22.00 29.78
C PRO A 647 19.90 -22.67 28.69
N ASN A 648 20.56 -23.17 27.64
CA ASN A 648 19.87 -23.68 26.46
C ASN A 648 19.07 -24.96 26.80
N GLN A 649 17.77 -24.92 26.55
CA GLN A 649 16.85 -26.05 26.73
C GLN A 649 15.89 -26.04 25.55
N LEU A 650 16.27 -26.75 24.48
CA LEU A 650 15.51 -26.81 23.24
C LEU A 650 14.50 -27.96 23.26
N GLY A 651 13.47 -27.83 22.44
CA GLY A 651 12.35 -28.76 22.44
C GLY A 651 11.08 -28.25 21.75
N TYR A 652 11.05 -26.99 21.32
CA TYR A 652 9.82 -26.35 20.84
C TYR A 652 9.28 -27.04 19.58
N MET A 653 10.14 -27.43 18.64
CA MET A 653 9.70 -28.08 17.40
C MET A 653 9.19 -29.50 17.63
N SER A 654 9.91 -30.34 18.40
CA SER A 654 9.43 -31.70 18.66
C SER A 654 8.19 -31.76 19.55
N GLN A 655 7.95 -30.73 20.38
CA GLN A 655 6.74 -30.58 21.19
C GLN A 655 5.56 -29.99 20.39
N ASN A 656 5.82 -29.21 19.33
CA ASN A 656 4.81 -28.56 18.49
C ASN A 656 4.90 -28.97 17.01
N PRO A 657 4.96 -30.27 16.65
CA PRO A 657 5.26 -30.70 15.28
C PRO A 657 4.18 -30.33 14.27
N ASN A 658 2.94 -30.06 14.72
CA ASN A 658 1.84 -29.62 13.87
C ASN A 658 1.97 -28.15 13.41
N ALA A 659 2.89 -27.37 13.99
CA ALA A 659 3.17 -25.99 13.57
C ALA A 659 4.12 -25.90 12.34
N TYR A 660 4.69 -27.04 11.91
CA TYR A 660 5.68 -27.11 10.84
C TYR A 660 5.21 -28.08 9.76
N LYS A 661 5.10 -27.63 8.52
CA LYS A 661 4.56 -28.40 7.39
C LYS A 661 5.32 -29.70 7.17
N HIS A 662 6.63 -29.69 7.36
CA HIS A 662 7.49 -30.86 7.14
C HIS A 662 7.57 -31.81 8.35
N LEU A 663 7.10 -31.41 9.54
CA LEU A 663 7.00 -32.29 10.73
C LEU A 663 5.60 -32.86 10.92
N ALA A 664 4.56 -32.11 10.51
CA ALA A 664 3.18 -32.56 10.52
C ALA A 664 3.04 -33.93 9.83
N ASN A 665 2.53 -34.91 10.57
CA ASN A 665 2.36 -36.30 10.13
C ASN A 665 3.66 -37.07 9.76
N LYS A 666 4.87 -36.56 10.08
CA LYS A 666 6.16 -37.26 9.86
C LYS A 666 6.87 -37.62 11.18
N PRO A 667 6.44 -38.67 11.91
CA PRO A 667 6.98 -39.02 13.23
C PRO A 667 8.49 -39.34 13.23
N ASP A 668 9.05 -39.77 12.09
CA ASP A 668 10.49 -40.00 11.96
C ASP A 668 11.30 -38.70 11.98
N TYR A 669 10.80 -37.63 11.36
CA TYR A 669 11.44 -36.32 11.42
C TYR A 669 11.28 -35.70 12.81
N VAL A 670 10.13 -35.90 13.48
CA VAL A 670 9.94 -35.46 14.88
C VAL A 670 10.96 -36.12 15.81
N ARG A 671 11.24 -37.42 15.64
CA ARG A 671 12.29 -38.12 16.42
C ARG A 671 13.70 -37.60 16.13
N GLN A 672 14.02 -37.29 14.87
CA GLN A 672 15.32 -36.70 14.51
C GLN A 672 15.49 -35.29 15.07
N ILE A 673 14.48 -34.43 14.94
CA ILE A 673 14.49 -33.08 15.55
C ILE A 673 14.62 -33.18 17.08
N GLN A 674 13.94 -34.12 17.73
CA GLN A 674 14.09 -34.33 19.18
C GLN A 674 15.52 -34.74 19.58
N GLN A 675 16.22 -35.53 18.76
CA GLN A 675 17.63 -35.87 18.98
C GLN A 675 18.53 -34.65 18.80
N ILE A 676 18.32 -33.87 17.73
CA ILE A 676 19.04 -32.60 17.48
C ILE A 676 18.83 -31.64 18.67
N GLU A 677 17.60 -31.43 19.12
CA GLU A 677 17.28 -30.58 20.28
C GLU A 677 18.00 -31.04 21.57
N GLN A 678 18.13 -32.36 21.79
CA GLN A 678 18.89 -32.90 22.91
C GLN A 678 20.40 -32.66 22.77
N GLU A 679 20.97 -32.88 21.59
CA GLU A 679 22.39 -32.63 21.31
C GLU A 679 22.74 -31.15 21.47
N LEU A 680 21.92 -30.26 20.91
CA LEU A 680 22.06 -28.81 21.04
C LEU A 680 21.87 -28.34 22.49
N SER A 681 20.93 -28.90 23.26
CA SER A 681 20.78 -28.57 24.68
C SER A 681 21.98 -28.99 25.56
N ASN A 682 22.86 -29.86 25.05
CA ASN A 682 24.12 -30.24 25.71
C ASN A 682 25.32 -29.38 25.25
N LYS A 683 25.17 -28.53 24.23
CA LYS A 683 26.20 -27.56 23.81
C LYS A 683 26.16 -26.31 24.69
N SER A 684 27.33 -25.69 24.89
CA SER A 684 27.46 -24.40 25.59
C SER A 684 27.33 -23.24 24.60
N TYR A 685 26.46 -22.27 24.92
CA TYR A 685 26.29 -21.03 24.17
C TYR A 685 26.45 -19.83 25.10
N SER A 686 26.78 -18.66 24.56
CA SER A 686 26.87 -17.41 25.32
C SER A 686 25.88 -16.37 24.83
N TYR A 687 25.27 -15.64 25.76
CA TYR A 687 24.36 -14.53 25.47
C TYR A 687 24.61 -13.35 26.42
N VAL A 688 24.13 -12.17 26.07
CA VAL A 688 24.06 -11.00 26.97
C VAL A 688 22.67 -10.96 27.60
N PRO A 689 22.51 -11.25 28.91
CA PRO A 689 21.23 -11.07 29.60
C PRO A 689 20.80 -9.60 29.54
N LYS A 690 19.49 -9.31 29.39
CA LYS A 690 18.98 -7.93 29.27
C LYS A 690 19.40 -7.01 30.42
N LYS A 691 19.64 -7.56 31.61
CA LYS A 691 20.14 -6.84 32.80
C LYS A 691 21.59 -6.36 32.68
N LEU A 692 22.39 -6.96 31.80
CA LEU A 692 23.80 -6.64 31.57
C LEU A 692 24.02 -5.83 30.27
N TYR A 693 23.01 -5.69 29.42
CA TYR A 693 23.11 -5.01 28.13
C TYR A 693 23.79 -3.64 28.21
N ASN A 694 23.37 -2.77 29.13
CA ASN A 694 23.92 -1.40 29.27
C ASN A 694 25.44 -1.39 29.55
N ASN A 695 25.99 -2.44 30.15
CA ASN A 695 27.44 -2.55 30.41
C ASN A 695 28.20 -3.05 29.16
N MET A 696 27.51 -3.73 28.24
CA MET A 696 28.04 -4.44 27.08
C MET A 696 27.74 -3.74 25.75
N GLU A 697 26.90 -2.70 25.73
CA GLU A 697 26.50 -1.96 24.53
C GLU A 697 27.72 -1.43 23.74
N ALA A 698 28.79 -1.04 24.43
CA ALA A 698 30.06 -0.61 23.82
C ALA A 698 30.85 -1.73 23.09
N GLN A 699 30.43 -3.00 23.21
CA GLN A 699 31.02 -4.15 22.49
C GLN A 699 30.30 -4.46 21.16
N LEU A 700 29.11 -3.86 20.95
CA LEU A 700 28.38 -3.96 19.69
C LEU A 700 29.06 -3.15 18.60
N LYS A 701 28.87 -3.60 17.36
CA LYS A 701 29.29 -2.91 16.14
C LYS A 701 28.13 -2.81 15.17
N GLU A 702 28.15 -1.77 14.35
CA GLU A 702 27.25 -1.67 13.21
C GLU A 702 27.48 -2.86 12.26
N GLY A 703 26.39 -3.49 11.81
CA GLY A 703 26.41 -4.73 11.01
C GLY A 703 26.47 -6.02 11.82
N ASP A 704 26.53 -5.98 13.16
CA ASP A 704 26.32 -7.18 13.98
C ASP A 704 24.89 -7.72 13.77
N ILE A 705 24.75 -9.03 13.60
CA ILE A 705 23.48 -9.75 13.55
C ILE A 705 23.11 -10.15 14.98
N VAL A 706 21.90 -9.80 15.44
CA VAL A 706 21.45 -10.05 16.81
C VAL A 706 20.19 -10.91 16.85
N GLY A 707 20.24 -11.98 17.66
CA GLY A 707 19.10 -12.83 17.99
C GLY A 707 18.58 -12.52 19.39
N PHE A 708 17.32 -12.11 19.52
CA PHE A 708 16.69 -11.82 20.81
C PHE A 708 16.23 -13.10 21.51
N THR A 709 16.93 -13.45 22.59
CA THR A 709 16.62 -14.66 23.35
C THR A 709 15.28 -14.53 24.08
N THR A 710 14.60 -15.64 24.34
CA THR A 710 13.26 -15.67 24.93
C THR A 710 13.19 -16.46 26.24
N ASP A 711 12.03 -16.45 26.89
CA ASP A 711 11.62 -17.32 28.01
C ASP A 711 10.53 -18.33 27.59
N ILE A 712 10.17 -18.39 26.30
CA ILE A 712 9.32 -19.43 25.73
C ILE A 712 10.03 -20.78 25.85
N SER A 713 9.39 -21.73 26.55
CA SER A 713 9.93 -23.06 26.79
C SER A 713 10.28 -23.79 25.48
N GLY A 714 11.50 -24.31 25.37
CA GLY A 714 11.97 -25.07 24.21
C GLY A 714 12.52 -24.22 23.05
N LEU A 715 12.46 -22.88 23.12
CA LEU A 715 12.84 -21.95 22.06
C LEU A 715 13.98 -21.03 22.53
N ASP A 716 15.01 -20.86 21.70
CA ASP A 716 16.16 -20.01 22.02
C ASP A 716 15.92 -18.53 21.72
N VAL A 717 15.58 -18.23 20.48
CA VAL A 717 15.47 -16.90 19.90
C VAL A 717 14.08 -16.68 19.32
N SER A 718 13.52 -15.52 19.64
CA SER A 718 12.16 -15.12 19.25
C SER A 718 12.11 -14.11 18.11
N HIS A 719 13.24 -13.45 17.82
CA HIS A 719 13.34 -12.42 16.80
C HIS A 719 14.79 -12.18 16.40
N VAL A 720 15.05 -11.77 15.16
CA VAL A 720 16.39 -11.52 14.61
C VAL A 720 16.42 -10.15 13.92
N GLY A 721 17.57 -9.47 13.94
CA GLY A 721 17.79 -8.28 13.13
C GLY A 721 19.25 -7.84 13.10
N ILE A 722 19.50 -6.70 12.45
CA ILE A 722 20.83 -6.12 12.24
C ILE A 722 20.99 -4.87 13.11
N VAL A 723 22.15 -4.72 13.75
CA VAL A 723 22.52 -3.50 14.48
C VAL A 723 22.91 -2.40 13.49
N VAL A 724 22.20 -1.27 13.51
CA VAL A 724 22.50 -0.08 12.71
C VAL A 724 22.66 1.16 13.59
N VAL A 725 23.43 2.14 13.16
CA VAL A 725 23.59 3.41 13.88
C VAL A 725 22.63 4.47 13.34
N VAL A 726 21.81 5.03 14.23
CA VAL A 726 20.91 6.16 13.95
C VAL A 726 21.17 7.23 15.01
N GLU A 727 21.51 8.45 14.57
CA GLU A 727 21.80 9.60 15.46
C GLU A 727 22.80 9.30 16.60
N GLY A 728 23.78 8.42 16.32
CA GLY A 728 24.80 8.01 17.30
C GLY A 728 24.37 6.95 18.31
N LYS A 729 23.19 6.33 18.15
CA LYS A 729 22.70 5.21 18.96
C LYS A 729 22.55 3.95 18.13
N PHE A 730 22.64 2.78 18.76
CA PHE A 730 22.28 1.52 18.12
C PHE A 730 20.76 1.36 18.04
N HIS A 731 20.28 1.04 16.84
CA HIS A 731 18.90 0.73 16.49
C HIS A 731 18.86 -0.64 15.80
N LEU A 732 17.67 -1.22 15.67
CA LEU A 732 17.45 -2.52 15.06
C LEU A 732 16.89 -2.33 13.64
N MET A 733 17.56 -2.87 12.63
CA MET A 733 17.05 -2.99 11.27
C MET A 733 16.59 -4.43 11.05
N HIS A 734 15.30 -4.66 10.79
CA HIS A 734 14.70 -5.99 10.83
C HIS A 734 13.42 -6.12 10.00
N ALA A 735 13.09 -7.34 9.59
CA ALA A 735 11.74 -7.68 9.13
C ALA A 735 10.79 -7.75 10.34
N SER A 736 9.91 -6.75 10.46
CA SER A 736 9.05 -6.51 11.62
C SER A 736 7.71 -7.23 11.47
N GLN A 737 7.47 -8.27 12.27
CA GLN A 737 6.17 -8.95 12.31
C GLN A 737 5.04 -8.02 12.76
N SER A 738 5.30 -7.10 13.71
CA SER A 738 4.26 -6.18 14.20
C SER A 738 3.88 -5.11 13.17
N ASN A 739 4.82 -4.65 12.34
CA ASN A 739 4.57 -3.62 11.32
C ASN A 739 4.49 -4.18 9.89
N GLN A 740 4.49 -5.52 9.76
CA GLN A 740 4.37 -6.31 8.53
C GLN A 740 5.35 -5.94 7.39
N LYS A 741 6.54 -5.43 7.74
CA LYS A 741 7.55 -4.98 6.77
C LYS A 741 8.98 -4.95 7.33
N VAL A 742 9.99 -4.88 6.48
CA VAL A 742 11.35 -4.50 6.83
C VAL A 742 11.41 -3.01 7.19
N GLU A 743 12.04 -2.67 8.31
CA GLU A 743 12.20 -1.30 8.79
C GLU A 743 13.42 -1.13 9.70
N VAL A 744 13.83 0.12 9.93
CA VAL A 744 14.67 0.50 11.07
C VAL A 744 13.79 0.94 12.23
N SER A 745 14.05 0.39 13.41
CA SER A 745 13.29 0.69 14.62
C SER A 745 13.37 2.18 15.00
N LYS A 746 12.22 2.78 15.32
CA LYS A 746 12.18 4.16 15.84
C LYS A 746 12.86 4.30 17.20
N GLU A 747 12.71 3.27 18.02
CA GLU A 747 13.33 3.18 19.35
C GLU A 747 14.72 2.53 19.24
N PRO A 748 15.67 2.88 20.11
CA PRO A 748 17.00 2.28 20.13
C PRO A 748 16.94 0.80 20.55
N LEU A 749 18.01 0.04 20.25
CA LEU A 749 18.13 -1.39 20.54
C LEU A 749 17.87 -1.71 22.03
N SER A 750 18.32 -0.83 22.93
CA SER A 750 18.08 -0.91 24.38
C SER A 750 16.59 -0.93 24.77
N TYR A 751 15.70 -0.35 23.96
CA TYR A 751 14.25 -0.41 24.18
C TYR A 751 13.73 -1.84 24.11
N PHE A 752 14.24 -2.66 23.19
CA PHE A 752 13.88 -4.07 23.05
C PHE A 752 14.37 -4.93 24.23
N LEU A 753 15.28 -4.41 25.07
CA LEU A 753 15.83 -5.07 26.25
C LEU A 753 15.42 -4.41 27.58
N ARG A 754 14.48 -3.46 27.55
CA ARG A 754 13.91 -2.84 28.76
C ARG A 754 13.31 -3.89 29.70
N PRO A 755 13.19 -3.62 31.02
CA PRO A 755 12.65 -4.60 31.98
C PRO A 755 11.29 -5.20 31.61
N ALA A 756 10.41 -4.40 31.00
CA ALA A 756 9.08 -4.82 30.53
C ALA A 756 9.07 -5.58 29.19
N SER A 757 10.20 -5.75 28.52
CA SER A 757 10.31 -6.57 27.31
C SER A 757 10.21 -8.06 27.62
N LYS A 758 9.62 -8.84 26.71
CA LYS A 758 9.57 -10.30 26.77
C LYS A 758 10.92 -10.96 26.49
N HIS A 759 11.82 -10.29 25.77
CA HIS A 759 13.14 -10.84 25.47
C HIS A 759 13.97 -11.00 26.76
N THR A 760 14.76 -12.05 26.88
CA THR A 760 15.61 -12.35 28.04
C THR A 760 17.03 -11.77 27.88
N GLY A 761 17.46 -11.50 26.65
CA GLY A 761 18.80 -11.04 26.30
C GLY A 761 19.00 -11.02 24.78
N ILE A 762 20.27 -10.96 24.34
CA ILE A 762 20.68 -11.11 22.94
C ILE A 762 21.87 -12.07 22.78
N MET A 763 21.87 -12.83 21.70
CA MET A 763 23.06 -13.46 21.12
C MET A 763 23.55 -12.61 19.93
N ILE A 764 24.86 -12.59 19.69
CA ILE A 764 25.48 -11.75 18.66
C ILE A 764 26.29 -12.65 17.71
N ALA A 765 26.01 -12.55 16.41
CA ALA A 765 26.86 -13.04 15.33
C ALA A 765 27.47 -11.84 14.61
N ARG A 766 28.79 -11.80 14.54
CA ARG A 766 29.53 -10.73 13.86
C ARG A 766 30.06 -11.24 12.51
N PRO A 767 29.61 -10.69 11.37
CA PRO A 767 30.08 -11.14 10.06
C PRO A 767 31.61 -11.09 9.92
N THR A 768 32.18 -12.08 9.24
CA THR A 768 33.59 -12.11 8.83
C THR A 768 33.75 -11.61 7.39
N GLU A 769 34.95 -11.19 7.03
CA GLU A 769 35.32 -10.89 5.64
C GLU A 769 35.56 -12.18 4.85
N VAL A 770 35.45 -12.08 3.52
CA VAL A 770 35.72 -13.14 2.53
C VAL A 770 37.16 -13.06 2.02
#